data_AF-A0A7Y8SXQ3-F1
#
_entry.id   AF-A0A7Y8SXQ3-F1
#
_cell.length_a   1.000
_cell.length_b   1.000
_cell.length_c   1.000
_cell.angle_alpha   90.00
_cell.angle_beta   90.00
_cell.angle_gamma   90.00
#
_symmetry.space_group_name_H-M   'P 1'
#
loop_
_entity.id
_entity.type
_entity.pdbx_description
1 polymer ?
#
loop_
_entity_poly.entity_id
_entity_poly.type
_entity_poly.pdbx_seq_one_letter_code
_entity_poly.pdbx_strand_id
1 'polypeptide(L)'
;MDQNLFSYIWRHSRREQIAVIAVVLASLPFYYASLNLPALIVNMPIQGHGFESPGASQPFFPLSLPWFGEEVVIFPGIPLDRLSFLIALSVLFLTLVCINGIFKFQINTMKGRMGERLLRRLRYELLDRVLRFPIGHFRRVRPPEIASMVKDEVEPIGGFIGDAIELPLFAGGQAVTALLFILVQNFWLGLIAAFMIAIQSLVIPLLRVPILRLGRLRQLQARDLAGRVGEIVEGISDIRTNDTANYERADIARRLGQIFFIRFELYQRKFFVKFLNNFLAQVTPFIFYALGGYLAIKGQLSIGELVAVIAAYKELPAPIKELIDWDLQRQDAQIKYEQVIDQFQPDGMVSAAIQSLPEADIPPLKGRITASDLSAIDDSGARLLEGVSFDIELDSHVAFAGPPGQGKEAAAQALVRLVAVRGGRLILAGHDVALIGDAVIGRRVGYVGHDTYVFTGSVKDNILYGLKHEPRRPSALSWSMRDRAELAASGNPSFDPFADWIDYEAASAATIEDVEARIIALLPTADFEDDVYQFGLRARIDPIATPELAALALKAREALRPRLIDPAQGGLVEPFDVEAYNRNATLEENLLFGLPVDPNYVGASLPQIQQIANLLKELDLFNPLVAAGREIAETMIELFRGLPPDHPFFEQFSFISATEMPEYQALLNRIPAGAVMGPQDAARFIALSLRYVDARHRLGIITEEIRIKILAARRRLQAWLKENAPGAIAFYDPAQFNAAASLQDNILFGRVAYGVADAQKRVGHLLSDVLDELGLKDAVLRAGLRFDAGAAGRRLLPGQRQKIALLRALLKNPDLLVVNQGLAVLDAGAQSEILTRVLAMRSGQGVIWTVARAEGEHPFDHVLVFEQGRIADERRLRRGPVKTSEAKERTLI
;
A
#
# COMPACT_ATOMS: atom_id res chain seq x y z
N MET A 1 11.69 -21.42 10.84
CA MET A 1 11.88 -20.51 11.99
C MET A 1 11.80 -21.36 13.25
N ASP A 2 12.36 -20.89 14.36
CA ASP A 2 12.17 -21.55 15.65
C ASP A 2 10.67 -21.64 15.95
N GLN A 3 10.16 -22.77 16.47
CA GLN A 3 8.74 -22.87 16.84
C GLN A 3 8.45 -22.19 18.19
N ASN A 4 9.48 -21.97 19.00
CA ASN A 4 9.35 -21.36 20.32
C ASN A 4 9.75 -19.88 20.28
N LEU A 5 8.83 -18.99 20.69
CA LEU A 5 9.04 -17.54 20.67
C LEU A 5 10.22 -17.12 21.57
N PHE A 6 10.41 -17.74 22.73
CA PHE A 6 11.53 -17.40 23.63
C PHE A 6 12.88 -17.79 23.03
N SER A 7 12.97 -18.92 22.33
CA SER A 7 14.18 -19.30 21.60
C SER A 7 14.52 -18.24 20.55
N TYR A 8 13.52 -17.83 19.78
CA TYR A 8 13.66 -16.79 18.77
C TYR A 8 14.12 -15.45 19.38
N ILE A 9 13.47 -15.00 20.46
CA ILE A 9 13.85 -13.77 21.18
C ILE A 9 15.31 -13.85 21.63
N TRP A 10 15.68 -14.91 22.35
CA TRP A 10 17.02 -15.04 22.91
C TRP A 10 18.10 -15.08 21.83
N ARG A 11 17.89 -15.88 20.78
CA ARG A 11 18.83 -16.02 19.66
C ARG A 11 19.15 -14.68 19.00
N HIS A 12 18.15 -13.82 18.85
CA HIS A 12 18.27 -12.57 18.10
C HIS A 12 18.46 -11.30 18.96
N SER A 13 18.27 -11.35 20.30
CA SER A 13 18.47 -10.18 21.19
C SER A 13 19.31 -10.41 22.45
N ARG A 14 19.97 -11.57 22.64
CA ARG A 14 20.74 -11.89 23.87
C ARG A 14 21.64 -10.77 24.39
N ARG A 15 22.35 -10.04 23.52
CA ARG A 15 23.28 -8.96 23.92
C ARG A 15 22.55 -7.78 24.55
N GLU A 16 21.40 -7.40 23.98
CA GLU A 16 20.58 -6.29 24.47
C GLU A 16 19.84 -6.70 25.76
N GLN A 17 19.32 -7.93 25.82
CA GLN A 17 18.69 -8.48 27.02
C GLN A 17 19.64 -8.48 28.22
N ILE A 18 20.90 -8.93 28.04
CA ILE A 18 21.90 -8.93 29.12
C ILE A 18 22.16 -7.50 29.62
N ALA A 19 22.24 -6.52 28.73
CA ALA A 19 22.43 -5.12 29.10
C ALA A 19 21.23 -4.58 29.91
N VAL A 20 19.99 -4.90 29.50
CA VAL A 20 18.78 -4.53 30.24
C VAL A 20 18.75 -5.17 31.62
N ILE A 21 19.06 -6.47 31.73
CA ILE A 21 19.12 -7.20 33.00
C ILE A 21 20.09 -6.53 33.98
N ALA A 22 21.27 -6.11 33.49
CA ALA A 22 22.25 -5.42 34.33
C ALA A 22 21.70 -4.09 34.89
N VAL A 23 20.99 -3.31 34.08
CA VAL A 23 20.36 -2.04 34.51
C VAL A 23 19.22 -2.29 35.51
N VAL A 24 18.41 -3.34 35.29
CA VAL A 24 17.34 -3.75 36.22
C VAL A 24 17.92 -4.09 37.58
N LEU A 25 18.95 -4.96 37.64
CA LEU A 25 19.59 -5.36 38.89
C LEU A 25 20.24 -4.17 39.61
N ALA A 26 20.86 -3.25 38.85
CA ALA A 26 21.43 -2.03 39.40
C ALA A 26 20.39 -1.08 40.02
N SER A 27 19.12 -1.15 39.60
CA SER A 27 18.05 -0.28 40.10
C SER A 27 17.48 -0.71 41.46
N LEU A 28 17.51 -2.01 41.78
CA LEU A 28 16.85 -2.58 42.98
C LEU A 28 17.37 -2.00 44.30
N PRO A 29 18.69 -1.76 44.50
CA PRO A 29 19.19 -1.16 45.74
C PRO A 29 18.67 0.27 45.98
N PHE A 30 18.57 1.08 44.93
CA PHE A 30 18.03 2.44 45.01
C PHE A 30 16.53 2.44 45.30
N TYR A 31 15.81 1.48 44.74
CA TYR A 31 14.41 1.25 45.06
C TYR A 31 14.25 0.90 46.55
N TYR A 32 15.00 -0.07 47.07
CA TYR A 32 14.99 -0.42 48.50
C TYR A 32 15.30 0.78 49.41
N ALA A 33 16.36 1.54 49.10
CA ALA A 33 16.74 2.72 49.87
C ALA A 33 15.62 3.79 49.91
N SER A 34 14.90 3.96 48.80
CA SER A 34 13.79 4.92 48.72
C SER A 34 12.60 4.56 49.61
N LEU A 35 12.36 3.26 49.87
CA LEU A 35 11.28 2.79 50.75
C LEU A 35 11.53 3.11 52.23
N ASN A 36 12.79 3.20 52.66
CA ASN A 36 13.15 3.44 54.06
C ASN A 36 13.09 4.91 54.47
N LEU A 37 13.31 5.84 53.52
CA LEU A 37 13.41 7.27 53.82
C LEU A 37 12.16 7.88 54.46
N PRO A 38 10.91 7.51 54.08
CA PRO A 38 9.73 7.98 54.79
C PRO A 38 9.72 7.66 56.30
N ALA A 39 10.16 6.45 56.69
CA ALA A 39 10.28 6.10 58.12
C ALA A 39 11.31 6.99 58.83
N LEU A 40 12.48 7.20 58.21
CA LEU A 40 13.55 8.03 58.78
C LEU A 40 13.11 9.49 58.92
N ILE A 41 12.39 10.04 57.93
CA ILE A 41 11.83 11.39 57.97
C ILE A 41 10.81 11.53 59.12
N VAL A 42 9.96 10.53 59.33
CA VAL A 42 8.95 10.56 60.40
C VAL A 42 9.58 10.38 61.78
N ASN A 43 10.40 9.35 61.97
CA ASN A 43 10.95 9.00 63.27
C ASN A 43 11.96 10.04 63.78
N MET A 44 12.82 10.60 62.93
CA MET A 44 13.90 11.47 63.39
C MET A 44 13.45 12.95 63.48
N PRO A 45 13.39 13.73 62.38
CA PRO A 45 13.09 15.15 62.49
C PRO A 45 11.63 15.46 62.84
N ILE A 46 10.63 14.67 62.43
CA ILE A 46 9.22 14.98 62.71
C ILE A 46 8.86 14.69 64.17
N GLN A 47 9.17 13.49 64.66
CA GLN A 47 8.93 13.14 66.07
C GLN A 47 9.95 13.74 67.04
N GLY A 48 11.11 14.18 66.53
CA GLY A 48 12.15 14.83 67.34
C GLY A 48 13.11 13.86 68.02
N HIS A 49 13.05 12.55 67.71
CA HIS A 49 14.03 11.59 68.23
C HIS A 49 15.44 11.95 67.76
N GLY A 50 16.39 12.00 68.69
CA GLY A 50 17.76 12.46 68.44
C GLY A 50 17.97 13.99 68.45
N PHE A 51 16.90 14.77 68.65
CA PHE A 51 16.93 16.25 68.73
C PHE A 51 16.35 16.77 70.06
N GLU A 52 16.46 16.00 71.13
CA GLU A 52 15.78 16.22 72.42
C GLU A 52 16.33 17.43 73.21
N SER A 53 17.58 17.82 72.95
CA SER A 53 18.24 18.96 73.59
C SER A 53 18.29 20.19 72.68
N PRO A 54 18.16 21.44 73.21
CA PRO A 54 18.35 22.65 72.42
C PRO A 54 19.75 22.70 71.78
N GLY A 55 19.82 22.76 70.45
CA GLY A 55 21.09 22.74 69.69
C GLY A 55 21.63 21.35 69.35
N ALA A 56 20.90 20.27 69.62
CA ALA A 56 21.27 18.92 69.20
C ALA A 56 21.34 18.81 67.66
N SER A 57 22.38 18.13 67.16
CA SER A 57 22.58 17.83 65.74
C SER A 57 22.75 16.34 65.52
N GLN A 58 22.25 15.82 64.39
CA GLN A 58 22.42 14.43 63.99
C GLN A 58 23.29 14.32 62.73
N PRO A 59 24.13 13.28 62.60
CA PRO A 59 24.96 13.09 61.42
C PRO A 59 24.11 12.66 60.22
N PHE A 60 24.14 13.46 59.15
CA PHE A 60 23.54 13.13 57.86
C PHE A 60 24.51 12.31 57.00
N PHE A 61 24.00 11.21 56.44
CA PHE A 61 24.71 10.29 55.55
C PHE A 61 25.99 9.65 56.16
N PRO A 62 25.96 9.09 57.38
CA PRO A 62 27.11 8.38 57.91
C PRO A 62 27.38 7.11 57.08
N LEU A 63 28.62 6.87 56.70
CA LEU A 63 29.06 5.65 56.03
C LEU A 63 29.95 4.86 56.99
N SER A 64 29.43 3.76 57.50
CA SER A 64 30.20 2.71 58.16
C SER A 64 30.20 1.45 57.30
N LEU A 65 31.34 0.76 57.26
CA LEU A 65 31.49 -0.52 56.58
C LEU A 65 31.85 -1.56 57.65
N PRO A 66 31.10 -2.66 57.74
CA PRO A 66 31.42 -3.72 58.70
C PRO A 66 32.72 -4.42 58.27
N TRP A 67 33.75 -4.38 59.13
CA TRP A 67 35.04 -5.03 58.90
C TRP A 67 35.39 -5.88 60.12
N PHE A 68 35.40 -7.21 59.97
CA PHE A 68 35.74 -8.16 61.04
C PHE A 68 34.98 -7.96 62.37
N GLY A 69 33.68 -7.60 62.29
CA GLY A 69 32.85 -7.43 63.49
C GLY A 69 32.95 -6.06 64.17
N GLU A 70 33.82 -5.17 63.69
CA GLU A 70 33.84 -3.75 64.06
C GLU A 70 33.32 -2.88 62.90
N GLU A 71 32.53 -1.86 63.22
CA GLU A 71 32.08 -0.87 62.23
C GLU A 71 33.17 0.19 62.02
N VAL A 72 33.85 0.12 60.87
CA VAL A 72 34.80 1.15 60.48
C VAL A 72 34.04 2.30 59.85
N VAL A 73 34.02 3.44 60.54
CA VAL A 73 33.40 4.68 60.06
C VAL A 73 34.29 5.32 59.00
N ILE A 74 33.87 5.23 57.74
CA ILE A 74 34.56 5.82 56.58
C ILE A 74 34.22 7.30 56.45
N PHE A 75 32.97 7.66 56.78
CA PHE A 75 32.52 9.04 56.80
C PHE A 75 31.59 9.25 58.00
N PRO A 76 31.95 10.12 58.96
CA PRO A 76 31.19 10.30 60.19
C PRO A 76 29.85 11.05 59.98
N GLY A 77 29.59 11.56 58.77
CA GLY A 77 28.38 12.31 58.44
C GLY A 77 28.53 13.82 58.67
N ILE A 78 27.59 14.59 58.11
CA ILE A 78 27.52 16.04 58.30
C ILE A 78 26.54 16.34 59.45
N PRO A 79 26.97 17.00 60.54
CA PRO A 79 26.05 17.34 61.63
C PRO A 79 25.05 18.39 61.16
N LEU A 80 23.76 18.06 61.20
CA LEU A 80 22.68 18.96 60.83
C LEU A 80 21.73 19.15 62.01
N ASP A 81 21.22 20.38 62.17
CA ASP A 81 20.12 20.68 63.08
C ASP A 81 18.79 20.10 62.55
N ARG A 82 17.75 20.06 63.38
CA ARG A 82 16.49 19.37 63.10
C ARG A 82 15.84 19.77 61.76
N LEU A 83 15.81 21.06 61.45
CA LEU A 83 15.18 21.56 60.22
C LEU A 83 16.04 21.23 59.00
N SER A 84 17.34 21.45 59.07
CA SER A 84 18.26 21.10 57.97
C SER A 84 18.30 19.60 57.72
N PHE A 85 18.21 18.77 58.76
CA PHE A 85 18.16 17.31 58.64
C PHE A 85 16.87 16.83 57.95
N LEU A 86 15.71 17.43 58.28
CA LEU A 86 14.44 17.18 57.59
C LEU A 86 14.54 17.49 56.09
N ILE A 87 15.08 18.68 55.76
CA ILE A 87 15.24 19.12 54.38
C ILE A 87 16.22 18.18 53.66
N ALA A 88 17.34 17.82 54.28
CA ALA A 88 18.34 16.93 53.69
C ALA A 88 17.77 15.54 53.38
N LEU A 89 17.01 14.93 54.31
CA LEU A 89 16.34 13.65 54.06
C LEU A 89 15.24 13.75 52.99
N SER A 90 14.48 14.86 52.97
CA SER A 90 13.45 15.09 51.95
C SER A 90 14.05 15.27 50.56
N VAL A 91 15.17 16.01 50.46
CA VAL A 91 15.94 16.16 49.22
C VAL A 91 16.51 14.82 48.79
N LEU A 92 17.10 14.04 49.70
CA LEU A 92 17.61 12.70 49.41
C LEU A 92 16.50 11.77 48.90
N PHE A 93 15.31 11.82 49.49
CA PHE A 93 14.14 11.07 49.03
C PHE A 93 13.76 11.46 47.60
N LEU A 94 13.67 12.77 47.32
CA LEU A 94 13.40 13.26 45.98
C LEU A 94 14.51 12.83 44.99
N THR A 95 15.77 12.89 45.37
CA THR A 95 16.91 12.43 44.55
C THR A 95 16.79 10.94 44.21
N LEU A 96 16.48 10.07 45.19
CA LEU A 96 16.27 8.64 44.93
C LEU A 96 15.05 8.38 44.03
N VAL A 97 13.96 9.14 44.21
CA VAL A 97 12.80 9.07 43.31
C VAL A 97 13.19 9.44 41.87
N CYS A 98 13.99 10.49 41.69
CA CYS A 98 14.53 10.86 40.38
C CYS A 98 15.44 9.78 39.79
N ILE A 99 16.34 9.19 40.58
CA ILE A 99 17.23 8.10 40.15
C ILE A 99 16.41 6.88 39.70
N ASN A 100 15.43 6.45 40.49
CA ASN A 100 14.52 5.35 40.13
C ASN A 100 13.71 5.68 38.87
N GLY A 101 13.29 6.94 38.72
CA GLY A 101 12.64 7.44 37.51
C GLY A 101 13.53 7.35 36.26
N ILE A 102 14.82 7.70 36.39
CA ILE A 102 15.82 7.59 35.32
C ILE A 102 16.06 6.13 34.94
N PHE A 103 16.21 5.23 35.92
CA PHE A 103 16.33 3.79 35.66
C PHE A 103 15.10 3.28 34.90
N LYS A 104 13.90 3.59 35.39
CA LYS A 104 12.64 3.22 34.73
C LYS A 104 12.57 3.77 33.30
N PHE A 105 13.00 5.01 33.07
CA PHE A 105 13.04 5.60 31.73
C PHE A 105 14.02 4.87 30.80
N GLN A 106 15.24 4.57 31.28
CA GLN A 106 16.24 3.87 30.49
C GLN A 106 15.81 2.44 30.15
N ILE A 107 15.32 1.69 31.14
CA ILE A 107 14.85 0.31 30.94
C ILE A 107 13.72 0.29 29.90
N ASN A 108 12.70 1.16 30.03
CA ASN A 108 11.59 1.25 29.08
C ASN A 108 12.05 1.65 27.66
N THR A 109 13.05 2.53 27.54
CA THR A 109 13.56 2.96 26.23
C THR A 109 14.43 1.88 25.58
N MET A 110 15.20 1.12 26.36
CA MET A 110 16.00 0.00 25.86
C MET A 110 15.10 -1.13 25.37
N LYS A 111 14.08 -1.51 26.15
CA LYS A 111 13.16 -2.59 25.75
C LYS A 111 12.31 -2.22 24.54
N GLY A 112 11.86 -0.96 24.41
CA GLY A 112 11.11 -0.50 23.25
C GLY A 112 11.92 -0.58 21.96
N ARG A 113 13.19 -0.13 22.00
CA ARG A 113 14.10 -0.24 20.84
C ARG A 113 14.38 -1.69 20.44
N MET A 114 14.59 -2.57 21.42
CA MET A 114 14.81 -4.00 21.18
C MET A 114 13.55 -4.67 20.59
N GLY A 115 12.36 -4.35 21.11
CA GLY A 115 11.09 -4.84 20.60
C GLY A 115 10.86 -4.46 19.13
N GLU A 116 11.06 -3.18 18.78
CA GLU A 116 10.91 -2.71 17.40
C GLU A 116 11.91 -3.34 16.43
N ARG A 117 13.17 -3.55 16.85
CA ARG A 117 14.18 -4.23 16.01
C ARG A 117 13.81 -5.66 15.69
N LEU A 118 13.37 -6.41 16.69
CA LEU A 118 12.97 -7.80 16.48
C LEU A 118 11.64 -7.90 15.74
N LEU A 119 10.72 -6.95 15.92
CA LEU A 119 9.50 -6.85 15.13
C LEU A 119 9.82 -6.58 13.65
N ARG A 120 10.74 -5.64 13.38
CA ARG A 120 11.25 -5.37 12.03
C ARG A 120 11.87 -6.60 11.39
N ARG A 121 12.69 -7.36 12.15
CA ARG A 121 13.27 -8.64 11.71
C ARG A 121 12.19 -9.65 11.35
N LEU A 122 11.24 -9.87 12.25
CA LEU A 122 10.16 -10.84 12.06
C LEU A 122 9.33 -10.49 10.82
N ARG A 123 8.93 -9.22 10.66
CA ARG A 123 8.20 -8.75 9.48
C ARG A 123 8.96 -9.00 8.18
N TYR A 124 10.27 -8.75 8.18
CA TYR A 124 11.10 -9.04 7.02
C TYR A 124 11.19 -10.54 6.74
N GLU A 125 11.47 -11.38 7.74
CA GLU A 125 11.56 -12.84 7.57
C GLU A 125 10.25 -13.45 7.05
N LEU A 126 9.10 -12.94 7.49
CA LEU A 126 7.79 -13.35 6.99
C LEU A 126 7.60 -12.94 5.52
N LEU A 127 7.91 -11.69 5.16
CA LEU A 127 7.79 -11.22 3.79
C LEU A 127 8.74 -11.97 2.84
N ASP A 128 9.98 -12.22 3.27
CA ASP A 128 10.98 -13.00 2.53
C ASP A 128 10.53 -14.46 2.30
N ARG A 129 9.74 -15.03 3.21
CA ARG A 129 9.11 -16.35 3.03
C ARG A 129 7.96 -16.32 2.04
N VAL A 130 7.16 -15.26 2.03
CA VAL A 130 6.08 -15.10 1.04
C VAL A 130 6.64 -15.18 -0.38
N LEU A 131 7.80 -14.57 -0.64
CA LEU A 131 8.49 -14.66 -1.94
C LEU A 131 8.86 -16.10 -2.38
N ARG A 132 8.82 -17.07 -1.45
CA ARG A 132 9.16 -18.48 -1.66
C ARG A 132 7.97 -19.42 -1.58
N PHE A 133 6.76 -18.90 -1.34
CA PHE A 133 5.56 -19.72 -1.28
C PHE A 133 5.30 -20.37 -2.64
N PRO A 134 4.86 -21.65 -2.65
CA PRO A 134 4.40 -22.27 -3.89
C PRO A 134 3.13 -21.57 -4.38
N ILE A 135 2.97 -21.47 -5.70
CA ILE A 135 1.85 -20.71 -6.32
C ILE A 135 0.47 -21.21 -5.89
N GLY A 136 0.32 -22.52 -5.68
CA GLY A 136 -0.92 -23.11 -5.17
C GLY A 136 -1.33 -22.58 -3.79
N HIS A 137 -0.37 -22.18 -2.94
CA HIS A 137 -0.67 -21.58 -1.64
C HIS A 137 -1.32 -20.20 -1.78
N PHE A 138 -0.86 -19.39 -2.73
CA PHE A 138 -1.46 -18.06 -3.01
C PHE A 138 -2.90 -18.12 -3.52
N ARG A 139 -3.32 -19.25 -4.10
CA ARG A 139 -4.72 -19.47 -4.50
C ARG A 139 -5.64 -19.81 -3.33
N ARG A 140 -5.08 -20.32 -2.22
CA ARG A 140 -5.84 -20.72 -1.02
C ARG A 140 -5.95 -19.61 0.01
N VAL A 141 -4.95 -18.73 0.07
CA VAL A 141 -4.87 -17.67 1.09
C VAL A 141 -5.16 -16.32 0.46
N ARG A 142 -6.01 -15.53 1.12
CA ARG A 142 -6.37 -14.20 0.61
C ARG A 142 -5.21 -13.22 0.84
N PRO A 143 -4.82 -12.37 -0.14
CA PRO A 143 -3.74 -11.41 0.05
C PRO A 143 -3.92 -10.47 1.27
N PRO A 144 -5.13 -9.97 1.60
CA PRO A 144 -5.35 -9.18 2.82
C PRO A 144 -5.09 -9.96 4.12
N GLU A 145 -5.23 -11.28 4.11
CA GLU A 145 -4.94 -12.13 5.25
C GLU A 145 -3.43 -12.19 5.51
N ILE A 146 -2.62 -12.46 4.48
CA ILE A 146 -1.15 -12.40 4.58
C ILE A 146 -0.69 -11.01 5.04
N ALA A 147 -1.26 -9.95 4.45
CA ALA A 147 -0.91 -8.57 4.81
C ALA A 147 -1.24 -8.24 6.27
N SER A 148 -2.42 -8.62 6.76
CA SER A 148 -2.80 -8.41 8.16
C SER A 148 -1.99 -9.28 9.12
N MET A 149 -1.57 -10.48 8.72
CA MET A 149 -0.66 -11.29 9.54
C MET A 149 0.72 -10.64 9.69
N VAL A 150 1.31 -10.12 8.61
CA VAL A 150 2.61 -9.41 8.65
C VAL A 150 2.51 -8.06 9.37
N LYS A 151 1.34 -7.42 9.38
CA LYS A 151 1.19 -6.10 10.00
C LYS A 151 0.64 -6.19 11.43
N ASP A 152 -0.58 -6.69 11.57
CA ASP A 152 -1.42 -6.59 12.75
C ASP A 152 -1.21 -7.77 13.73
N GLU A 153 -1.05 -9.00 13.24
CA GLU A 153 -0.92 -10.18 14.13
C GLU A 153 0.47 -10.27 14.79
N VAL A 154 1.53 -9.82 14.10
CA VAL A 154 2.88 -9.76 14.68
C VAL A 154 3.12 -8.56 15.58
N GLU A 155 2.30 -7.50 15.52
CA GLU A 155 2.49 -6.31 16.35
C GLU A 155 2.42 -6.63 17.86
N PRO A 156 1.42 -7.38 18.37
CA PRO A 156 1.41 -7.86 19.76
C PRO A 156 2.64 -8.71 20.13
N ILE A 157 3.17 -9.48 19.18
CA ILE A 157 4.39 -10.28 19.37
C ILE A 157 5.56 -9.31 19.61
N GLY A 158 5.72 -8.30 18.75
CA GLY A 158 6.73 -7.25 18.89
C GLY A 158 6.70 -6.54 20.25
N GLY A 159 5.50 -6.19 20.72
CA GLY A 159 5.31 -5.63 22.06
C GLY A 159 5.79 -6.58 23.17
N PHE A 160 5.40 -7.86 23.09
CA PHE A 160 5.81 -8.86 24.08
C PHE A 160 7.32 -9.14 24.08
N ILE A 161 7.98 -9.10 22.93
CA ILE A 161 9.43 -9.37 22.81
C ILE A 161 10.26 -8.49 23.76
N GLY A 162 9.89 -7.20 23.87
CA GLY A 162 10.55 -6.26 24.78
C GLY A 162 10.35 -6.63 26.26
N ASP A 163 9.14 -7.06 26.62
CA ASP A 163 8.74 -7.40 27.98
C ASP A 163 9.10 -8.85 28.39
N ALA A 164 9.52 -9.70 27.44
CA ALA A 164 9.61 -11.14 27.64
C ALA A 164 10.52 -11.57 28.81
N ILE A 165 11.65 -10.89 29.01
CA ILE A 165 12.62 -11.20 30.07
C ILE A 165 12.74 -10.05 31.08
N GLU A 166 12.72 -8.81 30.59
CA GLU A 166 12.86 -7.60 31.41
C GLU A 166 11.75 -7.46 32.44
N LEU A 167 10.48 -7.57 32.02
CA LEU A 167 9.33 -7.24 32.87
C LEU A 167 9.21 -8.19 34.08
N PRO A 168 9.35 -9.53 33.94
CA PRO A 168 9.35 -10.42 35.09
C PRO A 168 10.47 -10.12 36.08
N LEU A 169 11.65 -9.77 35.58
CA LEU A 169 12.79 -9.48 36.42
C LEU A 169 12.62 -8.14 37.15
N PHE A 170 12.16 -7.10 36.45
CA PHE A 170 11.96 -5.77 37.02
C PHE A 170 10.78 -5.75 37.99
N ALA A 171 9.59 -6.14 37.54
CA ALA A 171 8.38 -6.15 38.36
C ALA A 171 8.47 -7.20 39.48
N GLY A 172 8.99 -8.40 39.19
CA GLY A 172 9.24 -9.43 40.20
C GLY A 172 10.29 -8.97 41.22
N GLY A 173 11.38 -8.36 40.77
CA GLY A 173 12.39 -7.75 41.63
C GLY A 173 11.81 -6.68 42.55
N GLN A 174 10.96 -5.78 42.04
CA GLN A 174 10.27 -4.77 42.84
C GLN A 174 9.31 -5.38 43.86
N ALA A 175 8.49 -6.35 43.47
CA ALA A 175 7.55 -7.02 44.36
C ALA A 175 8.27 -7.74 45.51
N VAL A 176 9.32 -8.51 45.18
CA VAL A 176 10.15 -9.20 46.16
C VAL A 176 10.85 -8.20 47.08
N THR A 177 11.43 -7.14 46.53
CA THR A 177 12.11 -6.10 47.32
C THR A 177 11.15 -5.40 48.29
N ALA A 178 9.95 -5.02 47.84
CA ALA A 178 8.95 -4.37 48.68
C ALA A 178 8.39 -5.33 49.76
N LEU A 179 8.14 -6.60 49.42
CA LEU A 179 7.69 -7.59 50.40
C LEU A 179 8.76 -7.89 51.44
N LEU A 180 10.02 -8.09 51.02
CA LEU A 180 11.16 -8.28 51.91
C LEU A 180 11.36 -7.06 52.81
N PHE A 181 11.23 -5.85 52.26
CA PHE A 181 11.29 -4.62 53.04
C PHE A 181 10.22 -4.60 54.15
N ILE A 182 8.96 -4.92 53.83
CA ILE A 182 7.88 -4.97 54.84
C ILE A 182 8.18 -6.03 55.91
N LEU A 183 8.64 -7.22 55.51
CA LEU A 183 8.98 -8.31 56.44
C LEU A 183 10.13 -7.94 57.39
N VAL A 184 11.15 -7.23 56.89
CA VAL A 184 12.27 -6.72 57.68
C VAL A 184 11.82 -5.65 58.67
N GLN A 185 10.90 -4.76 58.27
CA GLN A 185 10.34 -3.73 59.16
C GLN A 185 9.44 -4.34 60.25
N ASN A 186 8.54 -5.26 59.87
CA ASN A 186 7.72 -6.00 60.82
C ASN A 186 7.24 -7.33 60.23
N PHE A 187 7.65 -8.43 60.87
CA PHE A 187 7.34 -9.78 60.41
C PHE A 187 5.83 -10.07 60.29
N TRP A 188 5.02 -9.63 61.27
CA TRP A 188 3.57 -9.89 61.29
C TRP A 188 2.81 -9.09 60.24
N LEU A 189 3.12 -7.79 60.09
CA LEU A 189 2.53 -6.97 59.02
C LEU A 189 2.93 -7.49 57.63
N GLY A 190 4.16 -8.00 57.49
CA GLY A 190 4.61 -8.66 56.26
C GLY A 190 3.85 -9.95 55.93
N LEU A 191 3.54 -10.78 56.92
CA LEU A 191 2.68 -11.95 56.73
C LEU A 191 1.26 -11.58 56.30
N ILE A 192 0.68 -10.52 56.87
CA ILE A 192 -0.63 -10.00 56.46
C ILE A 192 -0.59 -9.51 55.00
N ALA A 193 0.46 -8.77 54.63
CA ALA A 193 0.68 -8.32 53.26
C ALA A 193 0.76 -9.52 52.30
N ALA A 194 1.59 -10.51 52.62
CA ALA A 194 1.76 -11.72 51.83
C ALA A 194 0.45 -12.50 51.67
N PHE A 195 -0.34 -12.63 52.75
CA PHE A 195 -1.64 -13.30 52.72
C PHE A 195 -2.66 -12.56 51.84
N MET A 196 -2.76 -11.24 51.98
CA MET A 196 -3.65 -10.42 51.16
C MET A 196 -3.27 -10.47 49.68
N ILE A 197 -1.97 -10.48 49.38
CA ILE A 197 -1.45 -10.66 48.02
C ILE A 197 -1.78 -12.04 47.48
N ALA A 198 -1.65 -13.10 48.29
CA ALA A 198 -1.99 -14.46 47.87
C ALA A 198 -3.48 -14.57 47.51
N ILE A 199 -4.37 -13.96 48.31
CA ILE A 199 -5.80 -13.86 47.99
C ILE A 199 -6.01 -13.13 46.67
N GLN A 200 -5.41 -11.96 46.48
CA GLN A 200 -5.53 -11.18 45.24
C GLN A 200 -5.00 -11.96 44.03
N SER A 201 -3.87 -12.65 44.19
CA SER A 201 -3.20 -13.44 43.14
C SER A 201 -3.97 -14.71 42.79
N LEU A 202 -4.83 -15.23 43.66
CA LEU A 202 -5.70 -16.36 43.36
C LEU A 202 -7.03 -15.90 42.74
N VAL A 203 -7.71 -14.94 43.35
CA VAL A 203 -9.08 -14.55 42.98
C VAL A 203 -9.11 -13.75 41.67
N ILE A 204 -8.20 -12.79 41.49
CA ILE A 204 -8.24 -11.89 40.34
C ILE A 204 -7.99 -12.63 39.01
N PRO A 205 -7.00 -13.53 38.87
CA PRO A 205 -6.81 -14.27 37.62
C PRO A 205 -8.02 -15.14 37.25
N LEU A 206 -8.62 -15.84 38.23
CA LEU A 206 -9.80 -16.69 37.99
C LEU A 206 -10.97 -15.90 37.39
N LEU A 207 -11.23 -14.69 37.88
CA LEU A 207 -12.28 -13.81 37.36
C LEU A 207 -11.92 -13.16 36.00
N ARG A 208 -10.63 -13.08 35.66
CA ARG A 208 -10.17 -12.50 34.38
C ARG A 208 -10.28 -13.48 33.22
N VAL A 209 -10.16 -14.80 33.42
CA VAL A 209 -10.20 -15.80 32.34
C VAL A 209 -11.39 -15.61 31.38
N PRO A 210 -12.64 -15.42 31.85
CA PRO A 210 -13.78 -15.21 30.95
C PRO A 210 -13.72 -13.89 30.16
N ILE A 211 -13.18 -12.82 30.76
CA ILE A 211 -12.99 -11.51 30.09
C ILE A 211 -12.06 -11.66 28.89
N LEU A 212 -11.01 -12.48 29.04
CA LEU A 212 -10.02 -12.74 28.01
C LEU A 212 -10.61 -13.55 26.86
N ARG A 213 -11.43 -14.57 27.17
CA ARG A 213 -12.17 -15.33 26.15
C ARG A 213 -13.10 -14.42 25.34
N LEU A 214 -13.85 -13.55 25.99
CA LEU A 214 -14.69 -12.54 25.31
C LEU A 214 -13.86 -11.54 24.50
N GLY A 215 -12.70 -11.13 25.00
CA GLY A 215 -11.76 -10.27 24.29
C GLY A 215 -11.26 -10.89 22.99
N ARG A 216 -10.89 -12.17 23.00
CA ARG A 216 -10.51 -12.95 21.81
C ARG A 216 -11.67 -13.12 20.83
N LEU A 217 -12.85 -13.51 21.32
CA LEU A 217 -14.05 -13.63 20.48
C LEU A 217 -14.41 -12.31 19.79
N ARG A 218 -14.31 -11.18 20.50
CA ARG A 218 -14.51 -9.84 19.94
C ARG A 218 -13.52 -9.56 18.81
N GLN A 219 -12.23 -9.91 18.99
CA GLN A 219 -11.21 -9.69 17.96
C GLN A 219 -11.48 -10.53 16.71
N LEU A 220 -11.83 -11.81 16.87
CA LEU A 220 -12.20 -12.70 15.75
C LEU A 220 -13.40 -12.18 14.97
N GLN A 221 -14.46 -11.74 15.66
CA GLN A 221 -15.66 -11.18 15.02
C GLN A 221 -15.37 -9.86 14.29
N ALA A 222 -14.50 -9.01 14.85
CA ALA A 222 -14.07 -7.78 14.18
C ALA A 222 -13.26 -8.07 12.91
N ARG A 223 -12.42 -9.11 12.92
CA ARG A 223 -11.67 -9.56 11.73
C ARG A 223 -12.59 -10.11 10.64
N ASP A 224 -13.54 -10.95 11.02
CA ASP A 224 -14.54 -11.50 10.10
C ASP A 224 -15.39 -10.39 9.45
N LEU A 225 -15.79 -9.37 10.23
CA LEU A 225 -16.43 -8.18 9.71
C LEU A 225 -15.54 -7.42 8.70
N ALA A 226 -14.25 -7.22 9.00
CA ALA A 226 -13.32 -6.56 8.09
C ALA A 226 -13.15 -7.35 6.78
N GLY A 227 -13.04 -8.68 6.85
CA GLY A 227 -13.01 -9.56 5.68
C GLY A 227 -14.27 -9.43 4.83
N ARG A 228 -15.45 -9.42 5.46
CA ARG A 228 -16.73 -9.23 4.76
C ARG A 228 -16.86 -7.86 4.11
N VAL A 229 -16.38 -6.79 4.76
CA VAL A 229 -16.34 -5.45 4.16
C VAL A 229 -15.44 -5.43 2.92
N GLY A 230 -14.30 -6.13 2.95
CA GLY A 230 -13.45 -6.32 1.78
C GLY A 230 -14.18 -6.98 0.61
N GLU A 231 -14.88 -8.09 0.87
CA GLU A 231 -15.70 -8.78 -0.15
C GLU A 231 -16.79 -7.88 -0.75
N ILE A 232 -17.49 -7.10 0.07
CA ILE A 232 -18.53 -6.17 -0.39
C ILE A 232 -17.95 -5.09 -1.31
N VAL A 233 -16.76 -4.55 -0.99
CA VAL A 233 -16.11 -3.52 -1.79
C VAL A 233 -15.61 -4.08 -3.12
N GLU A 234 -15.04 -5.29 -3.13
CA GLU A 234 -14.58 -5.97 -4.34
C GLU A 234 -15.76 -6.40 -5.24
N GLY A 235 -16.84 -6.91 -4.65
CA GLY A 235 -18.05 -7.36 -5.33
C GLY A 235 -19.11 -6.29 -5.53
N ILE A 236 -18.77 -4.99 -5.39
CA ILE A 236 -19.77 -3.92 -5.38
C ILE A 236 -20.57 -3.85 -6.69
N SER A 237 -19.93 -4.18 -7.81
CA SER A 237 -20.60 -4.25 -9.11
C SER A 237 -21.68 -5.32 -9.11
N ASP A 238 -21.34 -6.53 -8.67
CA ASP A 238 -22.29 -7.66 -8.61
C ASP A 238 -23.43 -7.37 -7.62
N ILE A 239 -23.12 -6.74 -6.48
CA ILE A 239 -24.13 -6.32 -5.51
C ILE A 239 -25.11 -5.32 -6.13
N ARG A 240 -24.61 -4.38 -6.93
CA ARG A 240 -25.44 -3.38 -7.62
C ARG A 240 -26.24 -3.97 -8.76
N THR A 241 -25.66 -4.84 -9.59
CA THR A 241 -26.35 -5.45 -10.73
C THR A 241 -27.42 -6.45 -10.30
N ASN A 242 -27.27 -7.06 -9.12
CA ASN A 242 -28.23 -8.03 -8.58
C ASN A 242 -29.16 -7.45 -7.50
N ASP A 243 -29.12 -6.13 -7.23
CA ASP A 243 -29.92 -5.44 -6.19
C ASP A 243 -29.85 -6.11 -4.79
N THR A 244 -28.70 -6.65 -4.41
CA THR A 244 -28.52 -7.36 -3.13
C THR A 244 -28.08 -6.44 -1.99
N ALA A 245 -28.05 -5.12 -2.20
CA ALA A 245 -27.56 -4.16 -1.20
C ALA A 245 -28.31 -4.23 0.14
N ASN A 246 -29.61 -4.54 0.14
CA ASN A 246 -30.38 -4.70 1.38
C ASN A 246 -30.03 -5.99 2.15
N TYR A 247 -29.66 -7.06 1.44
CA TYR A 247 -29.14 -8.28 2.06
C TYR A 247 -27.81 -8.00 2.76
N GLU A 248 -26.89 -7.30 2.09
CA GLU A 248 -25.61 -6.91 2.68
C GLU A 248 -25.77 -5.99 3.89
N ARG A 249 -26.71 -5.02 3.85
CA ARG A 249 -27.05 -4.18 5.01
C ARG A 249 -27.52 -5.02 6.21
N ALA A 250 -28.38 -6.02 5.98
CA ALA A 250 -28.88 -6.89 7.03
C ALA A 250 -27.78 -7.77 7.64
N ASP A 251 -26.88 -8.35 6.82
CA ASP A 251 -25.76 -9.15 7.31
C ASP A 251 -24.77 -8.31 8.14
N ILE A 252 -24.43 -7.11 7.68
CA ILE A 252 -23.56 -6.19 8.43
C ILE A 252 -24.21 -5.77 9.76
N ALA A 253 -25.50 -5.45 9.78
CA ALA A 253 -26.21 -5.10 11.00
C ALA A 253 -26.16 -6.24 12.04
N ARG A 254 -26.37 -7.49 11.59
CA ARG A 254 -26.27 -8.69 12.45
C ARG A 254 -24.86 -8.83 13.06
N ARG A 255 -23.81 -8.70 12.25
CA ARG A 255 -22.40 -8.82 12.70
C ARG A 255 -22.03 -7.72 13.70
N LEU A 256 -22.42 -6.47 13.43
CA LEU A 256 -22.22 -5.36 14.35
C LEU A 256 -22.94 -5.58 15.69
N GLY A 257 -24.17 -6.11 15.65
CA GLY A 257 -24.92 -6.49 16.84
C GLY A 257 -24.21 -7.54 17.70
N GLN A 258 -23.66 -8.60 17.08
CA GLN A 258 -22.88 -9.62 17.79
C GLN A 258 -21.67 -9.02 18.52
N ILE A 259 -20.92 -8.14 17.83
CA ILE A 259 -19.77 -7.44 18.43
C ILE A 259 -20.22 -6.56 19.62
N PHE A 260 -21.36 -5.88 19.50
CA PHE A 260 -21.92 -5.06 20.59
C PHE A 260 -22.19 -5.88 21.85
N PHE A 261 -22.91 -7.01 21.74
CA PHE A 261 -23.25 -7.84 22.91
C PHE A 261 -22.01 -8.43 23.60
N ILE A 262 -21.03 -8.91 22.82
CA ILE A 262 -19.75 -9.37 23.37
C ILE A 262 -19.04 -8.25 24.13
N ARG A 263 -19.02 -7.03 23.57
CA ARG A 263 -18.38 -5.87 24.19
C ARG A 263 -19.10 -5.44 25.47
N PHE A 264 -20.43 -5.50 25.48
CA PHE A 264 -21.24 -5.17 26.65
C PHE A 264 -20.96 -6.13 27.82
N GLU A 265 -20.97 -7.44 27.57
CA GLU A 265 -20.65 -8.44 28.59
C GLU A 265 -19.21 -8.30 29.10
N LEU A 266 -18.26 -8.04 28.18
CA LEU A 266 -16.87 -7.76 28.54
C LEU A 266 -16.77 -6.57 29.49
N TYR A 267 -17.49 -5.48 29.22
CA TYR A 267 -17.49 -4.29 30.10
C TYR A 267 -18.03 -4.61 31.50
N GLN A 268 -19.17 -5.30 31.60
CA GLN A 268 -19.75 -5.67 32.90
C GLN A 268 -18.75 -6.47 33.75
N ARG A 269 -18.17 -7.53 33.17
CA ARG A 269 -17.18 -8.36 33.87
C ARG A 269 -15.91 -7.57 34.22
N LYS A 270 -15.39 -6.74 33.30
CA LYS A 270 -14.20 -5.90 33.51
C LYS A 270 -14.38 -4.93 34.68
N PHE A 271 -15.51 -4.23 34.75
CA PHE A 271 -15.76 -3.26 35.81
C PHE A 271 -16.05 -3.93 37.16
N PHE A 272 -16.64 -5.12 37.17
CA PHE A 272 -16.77 -5.91 38.40
C PHE A 272 -15.41 -6.32 38.97
N VAL A 273 -14.48 -6.80 38.14
CA VAL A 273 -13.10 -7.11 38.56
C VAL A 273 -12.38 -5.85 39.07
N LYS A 274 -12.57 -4.69 38.41
CA LYS A 274 -12.00 -3.42 38.86
C LYS A 274 -12.54 -2.99 40.23
N PHE A 275 -13.85 -3.14 40.45
CA PHE A 275 -14.48 -2.88 41.74
C PHE A 275 -13.88 -3.77 42.85
N LEU A 276 -13.81 -5.09 42.61
CA LEU A 276 -13.26 -6.03 43.58
C LEU A 276 -11.78 -5.75 43.90
N ASN A 277 -10.97 -5.45 42.88
CA ASN A 277 -9.57 -5.09 43.05
C ASN A 277 -9.38 -3.83 43.91
N ASN A 278 -10.16 -2.78 43.64
CA ASN A 278 -10.11 -1.54 44.42
C ASN A 278 -10.57 -1.75 45.86
N PHE A 279 -11.57 -2.60 46.08
CA PHE A 279 -12.03 -2.97 47.41
C PHE A 279 -10.93 -3.70 48.20
N LEU A 280 -10.34 -4.76 47.64
CA LEU A 280 -9.26 -5.52 48.27
C LEU A 280 -8.01 -4.66 48.54
N ALA A 281 -7.70 -3.70 47.67
CA ALA A 281 -6.59 -2.77 47.85
C ALA A 281 -6.78 -1.83 49.06
N GLN A 282 -8.02 -1.50 49.43
CA GLN A 282 -8.35 -0.65 50.59
C GLN A 282 -8.43 -1.45 51.90
N VAL A 283 -8.70 -2.77 51.84
CA VAL A 283 -8.78 -3.63 53.02
C VAL A 283 -7.43 -3.76 53.74
N THR A 284 -6.32 -3.90 53.00
CA THR A 284 -5.00 -4.08 53.64
C THR A 284 -4.52 -2.84 54.40
N PRO A 285 -4.58 -1.60 53.86
CA PRO A 285 -4.29 -0.40 54.63
C PRO A 285 -5.20 -0.26 55.86
N PHE A 286 -6.48 -0.63 55.75
CA PHE A 286 -7.37 -0.67 56.92
C PHE A 286 -6.84 -1.60 58.02
N ILE A 287 -6.40 -2.82 57.66
CA ILE A 287 -5.79 -3.76 58.62
C ILE A 287 -4.48 -3.18 59.18
N PHE A 288 -3.66 -2.51 58.37
CA PHE A 288 -2.43 -1.86 58.84
C PHE A 288 -2.71 -0.74 59.83
N TYR A 289 -3.70 0.13 59.57
CA TYR A 289 -4.08 1.16 60.52
C TYR A 289 -4.63 0.59 61.82
N ALA A 290 -5.49 -0.43 61.74
CA ALA A 290 -6.10 -1.05 62.92
C ALA A 290 -5.07 -1.81 63.77
N LEU A 291 -4.33 -2.74 63.16
CA LEU A 291 -3.40 -3.61 63.88
C LEU A 291 -2.04 -2.95 64.12
N GLY A 292 -1.50 -2.27 63.11
CA GLY A 292 -0.26 -1.50 63.23
C GLY A 292 -0.41 -0.31 64.18
N GLY A 293 -1.56 0.38 64.15
CA GLY A 293 -1.89 1.41 65.14
C GLY A 293 -1.98 0.87 66.57
N TYR A 294 -2.58 -0.31 66.75
CA TYR A 294 -2.61 -0.99 68.06
C TYR A 294 -1.21 -1.37 68.56
N LEU A 295 -0.34 -1.90 67.68
CA LEU A 295 1.05 -2.21 68.01
C LEU A 295 1.86 -0.94 68.34
N ALA A 296 1.57 0.17 67.66
CA ALA A 296 2.18 1.46 67.96
C ALA A 296 1.78 2.00 69.33
N ILE A 297 0.51 1.88 69.72
CA ILE A 297 0.04 2.25 71.08
C ILE A 297 0.75 1.41 72.16
N LYS A 298 1.05 0.14 71.88
CA LYS A 298 1.82 -0.74 72.78
C LYS A 298 3.34 -0.50 72.76
N GLY A 299 3.83 0.41 71.93
CA GLY A 299 5.27 0.69 71.77
C GLY A 299 6.05 -0.42 71.07
N GLN A 300 5.37 -1.34 70.37
CA GLN A 300 6.00 -2.46 69.64
C GLN A 300 6.29 -2.14 68.17
N LEU A 301 5.83 -0.98 67.69
CA LEU A 301 6.02 -0.48 66.32
C LEU A 301 6.13 1.05 66.37
N SER A 302 7.12 1.64 65.72
CA SER A 302 7.19 3.10 65.60
C SER A 302 6.17 3.63 64.58
N ILE A 303 5.78 4.91 64.71
CA ILE A 303 4.86 5.52 63.75
C ILE A 303 5.52 5.60 62.36
N GLY A 304 6.83 5.85 62.28
CA GLY A 304 7.57 5.85 61.02
C GLY A 304 7.64 4.47 60.37
N GLU A 305 7.83 3.38 61.13
CA GLU A 305 7.76 2.01 60.63
C GLU A 305 6.39 1.71 60.01
N LEU A 306 5.30 2.11 60.68
CA LEU A 306 3.95 1.95 60.13
C LEU A 306 3.77 2.72 58.82
N VAL A 307 4.26 3.96 58.75
CA VAL A 307 4.22 4.79 57.53
C VAL A 307 5.02 4.15 56.39
N ALA A 308 6.22 3.63 56.67
CA ALA A 308 7.03 2.95 55.66
C ALA A 308 6.41 1.63 55.17
N VAL A 309 5.81 0.85 56.07
CA VAL A 309 5.07 -0.38 55.68
C VAL A 309 3.88 -0.05 54.78
N ILE A 310 3.11 0.99 55.09
CA ILE A 310 1.99 1.45 54.24
C ILE A 310 2.50 1.95 52.89
N ALA A 311 3.59 2.73 52.88
CA ALA A 311 4.20 3.23 51.64
C ALA A 311 4.71 2.09 50.75
N ALA A 312 5.42 1.11 51.32
CA ALA A 312 5.90 -0.05 50.59
C ALA A 312 4.75 -0.94 50.08
N TYR A 313 3.69 -1.12 50.88
CA TYR A 313 2.52 -1.86 50.43
C TYR A 313 1.78 -1.14 49.28
N LYS A 314 1.74 0.19 49.26
CA LYS A 314 1.11 0.93 48.17
C LYS A 314 1.77 0.64 46.81
N GLU A 315 3.09 0.43 46.79
CA GLU A 315 3.85 0.11 45.57
C GLU A 315 3.73 -1.37 45.16
N LEU A 316 3.26 -2.25 46.04
CA LEU A 316 3.29 -3.71 45.85
C LEU A 316 2.23 -4.28 44.87
N PRO A 317 0.98 -3.79 44.81
CA PRO A 317 -0.04 -4.30 43.87
C PRO A 317 0.30 -4.12 42.39
N ALA A 318 0.99 -3.04 42.02
CA ALA A 318 1.24 -2.72 40.62
C ALA A 318 2.20 -3.75 39.94
N PRO A 319 3.37 -4.08 40.51
CA PRO A 319 4.26 -5.10 39.94
C PRO A 319 3.63 -6.50 39.88
N ILE A 320 2.83 -6.89 40.88
CA ILE A 320 2.10 -8.17 40.86
C ILE A 320 1.11 -8.21 39.70
N LYS A 321 0.37 -7.11 39.49
CA LYS A 321 -0.54 -6.98 38.36
C LYS A 321 0.22 -7.08 37.03
N GLU A 322 1.37 -6.43 36.91
CA GLU A 322 2.22 -6.48 35.71
C GLU A 322 2.70 -7.91 35.41
N LEU A 323 3.06 -8.70 36.43
CA LEU A 323 3.43 -10.11 36.27
C LEU A 323 2.25 -10.99 35.78
N ILE A 324 1.05 -10.77 36.31
CA ILE A 324 -0.16 -11.47 35.86
C ILE A 324 -0.48 -11.10 34.41
N ASP A 325 -0.40 -9.82 34.07
CA ASP A 325 -0.64 -9.31 32.72
C ASP A 325 0.43 -9.87 31.75
N TRP A 326 1.69 -10.00 32.21
CA TRP A 326 2.79 -10.61 31.45
C TRP A 326 2.56 -12.08 31.12
N ASP A 327 2.14 -12.93 32.07
CA ASP A 327 1.94 -14.35 31.78
C ASP A 327 0.82 -14.57 30.76
N LEU A 328 -0.23 -13.76 30.86
CA LEU A 328 -1.29 -13.73 29.87
C LEU A 328 -0.78 -13.30 28.49
N GLN A 329 -0.03 -12.20 28.42
CA GLN A 329 0.52 -11.68 27.18
C GLN A 329 1.49 -12.68 26.55
N ARG A 330 2.28 -13.39 27.37
CA ARG A 330 3.16 -14.48 26.96
C ARG A 330 2.39 -15.59 26.27
N GLN A 331 1.31 -16.08 26.88
CA GLN A 331 0.47 -17.13 26.30
C GLN A 331 -0.15 -16.67 24.98
N ASP A 332 -0.66 -15.44 24.92
CA ASP A 332 -1.27 -14.88 23.70
C ASP A 332 -0.24 -14.70 22.56
N ALA A 333 0.93 -14.17 22.89
CA ALA A 333 2.02 -13.97 21.93
C ALA A 333 2.57 -15.30 21.41
N GLN A 334 2.70 -16.32 22.25
CA GLN A 334 3.15 -17.65 21.84
C GLN A 334 2.17 -18.30 20.85
N ILE A 335 0.85 -18.27 21.15
CA ILE A 335 -0.17 -18.84 20.25
C ILE A 335 -0.18 -18.11 18.90
N LYS A 336 -0.13 -16.77 18.91
CA LYS A 336 -0.08 -15.96 17.68
C LYS A 336 1.19 -16.24 16.89
N TYR A 337 2.33 -16.37 17.58
CA TYR A 337 3.59 -16.73 16.94
C TYR A 337 3.47 -18.09 16.26
N GLU A 338 3.02 -19.14 16.95
CA GLU A 338 2.78 -20.47 16.36
C GLU A 338 1.87 -20.41 15.14
N GLN A 339 0.73 -19.72 15.23
CA GLN A 339 -0.20 -19.54 14.11
C GLN A 339 0.44 -18.85 12.90
N VAL A 340 1.20 -17.78 13.12
CA VAL A 340 1.92 -17.06 12.05
C VAL A 340 3.03 -17.95 11.48
N ILE A 341 3.76 -18.66 12.31
CA ILE A 341 4.84 -19.55 11.88
C ILE A 341 4.31 -20.68 10.99
N ASP A 342 3.20 -21.32 11.38
CA ASP A 342 2.58 -22.42 10.63
C ASP A 342 2.07 -21.92 9.27
N GLN A 343 1.42 -20.76 9.25
CA GLN A 343 0.91 -20.18 8.01
C GLN A 343 2.03 -19.72 7.05
N PHE A 344 3.20 -19.35 7.57
CA PHE A 344 4.37 -18.93 6.79
C PHE A 344 5.41 -20.06 6.61
N GLN A 345 5.00 -21.30 6.84
CA GLN A 345 5.76 -22.52 6.53
C GLN A 345 4.91 -23.54 5.75
N PRO A 346 4.33 -23.16 4.59
CA PRO A 346 3.62 -24.12 3.77
C PRO A 346 4.54 -25.21 3.21
N ASP A 347 3.98 -26.40 3.01
CA ASP A 347 4.65 -27.52 2.35
C ASP A 347 5.08 -27.14 0.93
N GLY A 348 6.25 -27.62 0.50
CA GLY A 348 6.76 -27.39 -0.86
C GLY A 348 7.27 -25.98 -1.12
N MET A 349 7.64 -25.23 -0.07
CA MET A 349 8.31 -23.93 -0.19
C MET A 349 9.60 -24.03 -1.02
N VAL A 350 9.82 -23.04 -1.88
CA VAL A 350 11.05 -22.93 -2.66
C VAL A 350 12.24 -22.70 -1.72
N SER A 351 13.32 -23.45 -1.92
CA SER A 351 14.54 -23.31 -1.11
C SER A 351 15.14 -21.91 -1.25
N ALA A 352 15.65 -21.34 -0.15
CA ALA A 352 16.32 -20.04 -0.18
C ALA A 352 17.53 -20.00 -1.14
N ALA A 353 18.23 -21.13 -1.30
CA ALA A 353 19.39 -21.25 -2.19
C ALA A 353 19.03 -21.08 -3.67
N ILE A 354 17.76 -21.29 -4.05
CA ILE A 354 17.31 -21.09 -5.42
C ILE A 354 17.15 -19.58 -5.74
N GLN A 355 16.87 -18.75 -4.75
CA GLN A 355 16.66 -17.31 -4.88
C GLN A 355 17.90 -16.46 -4.55
N SER A 356 19.02 -17.09 -4.17
CA SER A 356 20.25 -16.37 -3.88
C SER A 356 20.76 -15.63 -5.12
N LEU A 357 21.36 -14.46 -4.91
CA LEU A 357 22.07 -13.77 -5.99
C LEU A 357 23.15 -14.69 -6.56
N PRO A 358 23.26 -14.79 -7.90
CA PRO A 358 24.30 -15.61 -8.51
C PRO A 358 25.68 -15.01 -8.20
N GLU A 359 26.67 -15.87 -7.94
CA GLU A 359 28.05 -15.45 -7.65
C GLU A 359 28.78 -14.89 -8.89
N ALA A 360 28.31 -15.25 -10.09
CA ALA A 360 28.84 -14.84 -11.37
C ALA A 360 27.72 -14.56 -12.37
N ASP A 361 28.06 -13.91 -13.48
CA ASP A 361 27.10 -13.66 -14.56
C ASP A 361 26.53 -14.96 -15.13
N ILE A 362 25.23 -14.95 -15.37
CA ILE A 362 24.50 -16.10 -15.87
C ILE A 362 24.77 -16.22 -17.37
N PRO A 363 25.38 -17.30 -17.89
CA PRO A 363 25.62 -17.44 -19.32
C PRO A 363 24.31 -17.63 -20.11
N PRO A 364 24.27 -17.30 -21.41
CA PRO A 364 23.14 -17.64 -22.28
C PRO A 364 22.86 -19.15 -22.32
N LEU A 365 21.59 -19.52 -22.26
CA LEU A 365 21.13 -20.91 -22.37
C LEU A 365 21.25 -21.40 -23.82
N LYS A 366 21.86 -22.57 -24.01
CA LYS A 366 22.01 -23.24 -25.31
C LYS A 366 21.77 -24.74 -25.15
N GLY A 367 21.31 -25.38 -26.23
CA GLY A 367 21.07 -26.83 -26.26
C GLY A 367 19.58 -27.16 -26.36
N ARG A 368 19.15 -28.18 -25.62
CA ARG A 368 17.82 -28.79 -25.77
C ARG A 368 16.92 -28.57 -24.56
N ILE A 369 15.63 -28.69 -24.79
CA ILE A 369 14.59 -28.78 -23.76
C ILE A 369 14.02 -30.19 -23.81
N THR A 370 14.24 -30.96 -22.75
CA THR A 370 13.86 -32.37 -22.69
C THR A 370 12.95 -32.62 -21.50
N ALA A 371 11.73 -33.09 -21.80
CA ALA A 371 10.77 -33.58 -20.83
C ALA A 371 10.77 -35.11 -20.84
N SER A 372 10.86 -35.73 -19.67
CA SER A 372 10.80 -37.19 -19.51
C SER A 372 9.75 -37.57 -18.48
N ASP A 373 8.67 -38.19 -18.95
CA ASP A 373 7.56 -38.72 -18.13
C ASP A 373 6.95 -37.68 -17.17
N LEU A 374 6.75 -36.46 -17.65
CA LEU A 374 6.26 -35.36 -16.81
C LEU A 374 4.83 -35.60 -16.35
N SER A 375 4.63 -35.47 -15.04
CA SER A 375 3.33 -35.48 -14.41
C SER A 375 3.16 -34.28 -13.48
N ALA A 376 2.00 -33.64 -13.56
CA ALA A 376 1.63 -32.49 -12.77
C ALA A 376 0.17 -32.60 -12.35
N ILE A 377 -0.12 -32.12 -11.14
CA ILE A 377 -1.46 -32.08 -10.56
C ILE A 377 -1.75 -30.65 -10.10
N ASP A 378 -3.01 -30.25 -10.16
CA ASP A 378 -3.45 -28.98 -9.59
C ASP A 378 -3.71 -29.10 -8.08
N ASP A 379 -4.15 -27.99 -7.48
CA ASP A 379 -4.45 -27.92 -6.05
C ASP A 379 -5.69 -28.74 -5.63
N SER A 380 -6.55 -29.11 -6.58
CA SER A 380 -7.74 -29.94 -6.37
C SER A 380 -7.45 -31.44 -6.49
N GLY A 381 -6.25 -31.79 -6.97
CA GLY A 381 -5.83 -33.16 -7.26
C GLY A 381 -6.14 -33.60 -8.69
N ALA A 382 -6.67 -32.72 -9.56
CA ALA A 382 -6.87 -33.01 -10.96
C ALA A 382 -5.51 -33.12 -11.68
N ARG A 383 -5.38 -34.12 -12.55
CA ARG A 383 -4.17 -34.33 -13.36
C ARG A 383 -4.12 -33.27 -14.45
N LEU A 384 -3.06 -32.46 -14.43
CA LEU A 384 -2.76 -31.45 -15.45
C LEU A 384 -1.90 -32.01 -16.57
N LEU A 385 -0.93 -32.87 -16.22
CA LEU A 385 -0.04 -33.58 -17.15
C LEU A 385 0.08 -35.04 -16.72
N GLU A 386 0.15 -35.94 -17.69
CA GLU A 386 0.26 -37.38 -17.47
C GLU A 386 1.26 -38.02 -18.45
N GLY A 387 2.48 -38.25 -17.98
CA GLY A 387 3.52 -38.94 -18.74
C GLY A 387 4.02 -38.20 -19.98
N VAL A 388 4.01 -36.86 -19.94
CA VAL A 388 4.41 -36.02 -21.07
C VAL A 388 5.92 -36.12 -21.30
N SER A 389 6.31 -36.53 -22.50
CA SER A 389 7.72 -36.62 -22.92
C SER A 389 7.90 -35.95 -24.27
N PHE A 390 8.88 -35.06 -24.38
CA PHE A 390 9.23 -34.38 -25.63
C PHE A 390 10.70 -33.93 -25.59
N ASP A 391 11.28 -33.72 -26.76
CA ASP A 391 12.66 -33.25 -26.90
C ASP A 391 12.78 -32.27 -28.08
N ILE A 392 13.06 -31.01 -27.76
CA ILE A 392 13.05 -29.89 -28.71
C ILE A 392 14.33 -29.04 -28.59
N GLU A 393 14.74 -28.41 -29.69
CA GLU A 393 15.86 -27.46 -29.67
C GLU A 393 15.43 -26.15 -28.99
N LEU A 394 16.29 -25.57 -28.15
CA LEU A 394 15.97 -24.33 -27.43
C LEU A 394 15.78 -23.14 -28.36
N ASP A 395 16.45 -23.10 -29.52
CA ASP A 395 16.40 -22.01 -30.49
C ASP A 395 15.27 -22.16 -31.54
N SER A 396 14.45 -23.20 -31.43
CA SER A 396 13.34 -23.46 -32.36
C SER A 396 12.04 -22.74 -31.98
N HIS A 397 11.16 -22.54 -32.97
CA HIS A 397 9.80 -22.04 -32.76
C HIS A 397 8.84 -23.22 -32.61
N VAL A 398 8.26 -23.38 -31.42
CA VAL A 398 7.43 -24.53 -31.06
C VAL A 398 6.03 -24.09 -30.66
N ALA A 399 5.02 -24.73 -31.24
CA ALA A 399 3.62 -24.55 -30.84
C ALA A 399 3.18 -25.66 -29.89
N PHE A 400 2.61 -25.29 -28.74
CA PHE A 400 1.84 -26.20 -27.90
C PHE A 400 0.35 -26.02 -28.21
N ALA A 401 -0.21 -26.92 -29.00
CA ALA A 401 -1.56 -26.83 -29.54
C ALA A 401 -2.55 -27.71 -28.76
N GLY A 402 -3.82 -27.34 -28.77
CA GLY A 402 -4.91 -28.13 -28.21
C GLY A 402 -6.02 -27.24 -27.64
N PRO A 403 -7.19 -27.77 -27.27
CA PRO A 403 -8.21 -27.00 -26.56
C PRO A 403 -7.70 -26.46 -25.19
N PRO A 404 -8.28 -25.35 -24.67
CA PRO A 404 -7.94 -24.87 -23.33
C PRO A 404 -8.15 -25.97 -22.26
N GLY A 405 -7.22 -26.07 -21.31
CA GLY A 405 -7.34 -27.01 -20.18
C GLY A 405 -6.90 -28.44 -20.48
N GLN A 406 -6.34 -28.72 -21.67
CA GLN A 406 -5.88 -30.06 -22.06
C GLN A 406 -4.40 -30.35 -21.71
N GLY A 407 -3.76 -29.48 -20.93
CA GLY A 407 -2.40 -29.69 -20.41
C GLY A 407 -1.31 -28.83 -21.06
N LYS A 408 -1.56 -28.22 -22.23
CA LYS A 408 -0.59 -27.33 -22.89
C LYS A 408 -0.16 -26.14 -22.00
N GLU A 409 -1.10 -25.57 -21.25
CA GLU A 409 -0.80 -24.45 -20.35
C GLU A 409 0.05 -24.89 -19.17
N ALA A 410 -0.22 -26.09 -18.65
CA ALA A 410 0.54 -26.68 -17.55
C ALA A 410 1.95 -27.05 -17.98
N ALA A 411 2.14 -27.57 -19.20
CA ALA A 411 3.45 -27.84 -19.78
C ALA A 411 4.27 -26.54 -19.94
N ALA A 412 3.65 -25.47 -20.45
CA ALA A 412 4.29 -24.16 -20.56
C ALA A 412 4.62 -23.56 -19.18
N GLN A 413 3.74 -23.71 -18.18
CA GLN A 413 3.98 -23.26 -16.80
C GLN A 413 5.10 -24.07 -16.11
N ALA A 414 5.25 -25.35 -16.41
CA ALA A 414 6.31 -26.19 -15.84
C ALA A 414 7.71 -25.70 -16.24
N LEU A 415 7.89 -25.19 -17.47
CA LEU A 415 9.16 -24.64 -17.96
C LEU A 415 9.69 -23.45 -17.13
N VAL A 416 8.79 -22.71 -16.49
CA VAL A 416 9.11 -21.52 -15.68
C VAL A 416 8.76 -21.72 -14.20
N ARG A 417 8.58 -22.98 -13.77
CA ARG A 417 8.24 -23.38 -12.40
C ARG A 417 6.98 -22.72 -11.83
N LEU A 418 6.01 -22.38 -12.70
CA LEU A 418 4.71 -21.88 -12.26
C LEU A 418 3.76 -23.02 -11.84
N VAL A 419 4.05 -24.24 -12.27
CA VAL A 419 3.37 -25.48 -11.85
C VAL A 419 4.42 -26.46 -11.31
N ALA A 420 4.11 -27.08 -10.17
CA ALA A 420 4.98 -28.08 -9.58
C ALA A 420 4.83 -29.44 -10.29
N VAL A 421 5.93 -29.95 -10.81
CA VAL A 421 6.02 -31.30 -11.38
C VAL A 421 6.15 -32.31 -10.22
N ARG A 422 5.31 -33.36 -10.21
CA ARG A 422 5.29 -34.41 -9.16
C ARG A 422 6.05 -35.67 -9.54
N GLY A 423 6.20 -35.92 -10.83
CA GLY A 423 6.95 -37.07 -11.36
C GLY A 423 7.52 -36.75 -12.74
N GLY A 424 8.58 -37.47 -13.11
CA GLY A 424 9.38 -37.18 -14.29
C GLY A 424 10.45 -36.12 -14.05
N ARG A 425 11.11 -35.68 -15.12
CA ARG A 425 12.15 -34.64 -15.09
C ARG A 425 12.03 -33.71 -16.30
N LEU A 426 12.27 -32.42 -16.08
CA LEU A 426 12.34 -31.40 -17.11
C LEU A 426 13.75 -30.78 -17.11
N ILE A 427 14.49 -31.02 -18.19
CA ILE A 427 15.83 -30.46 -18.40
C ILE A 427 15.74 -29.30 -19.38
N LEU A 428 16.24 -28.13 -18.99
CA LEU A 428 16.37 -26.92 -19.81
C LEU A 428 17.85 -26.61 -19.99
N ALA A 429 18.39 -26.76 -21.20
CA ALA A 429 19.80 -26.47 -21.51
C ALA A 429 20.78 -27.16 -20.53
N GLY A 430 20.55 -28.45 -20.26
CA GLY A 430 21.37 -29.27 -19.36
C GLY A 430 21.08 -29.09 -17.86
N HIS A 431 20.21 -28.16 -17.47
CA HIS A 431 19.85 -27.90 -16.07
C HIS A 431 18.48 -28.49 -15.73
N ASP A 432 18.35 -29.11 -14.56
CA ASP A 432 17.05 -29.53 -14.04
C ASP A 432 16.24 -28.29 -13.60
N VAL A 433 15.07 -28.08 -14.21
CA VAL A 433 14.21 -26.91 -13.94
C VAL A 433 13.76 -26.88 -12.48
N ALA A 434 13.68 -28.03 -11.79
CA ALA A 434 13.34 -28.08 -10.37
C ALA A 434 14.44 -27.52 -9.45
N LEU A 435 15.70 -27.53 -9.91
CA LEU A 435 16.88 -27.20 -9.08
C LEU A 435 17.62 -25.93 -9.52
N ILE A 436 17.44 -25.49 -10.77
CA ILE A 436 18.11 -24.30 -11.30
C ILE A 436 17.70 -23.03 -10.53
N GLY A 437 18.62 -22.07 -10.34
CA GLY A 437 18.31 -20.83 -9.62
C GLY A 437 17.26 -19.96 -10.33
N ASP A 438 16.42 -19.26 -9.56
CA ASP A 438 15.37 -18.36 -10.07
C ASP A 438 15.95 -17.23 -10.91
N ALA A 439 17.17 -16.79 -10.61
CA ALA A 439 17.88 -15.81 -11.42
C ALA A 439 18.09 -16.30 -12.86
N VAL A 440 18.33 -17.60 -13.08
CA VAL A 440 18.54 -18.13 -14.44
C VAL A 440 17.23 -18.14 -15.21
N ILE A 441 16.16 -18.71 -14.65
CA ILE A 441 14.84 -18.73 -15.30
C ILE A 441 14.33 -17.30 -15.51
N GLY A 442 14.36 -16.46 -14.48
CA GLY A 442 13.82 -15.10 -14.52
C GLY A 442 14.53 -14.16 -15.49
N ARG A 443 15.85 -14.33 -15.69
CA ARG A 443 16.65 -13.50 -16.60
C ARG A 443 16.73 -14.07 -18.02
N ARG A 444 16.86 -15.40 -18.18
CA ARG A 444 17.06 -16.05 -19.49
C ARG A 444 15.77 -16.56 -20.15
N VAL A 445 14.67 -16.66 -19.41
CA VAL A 445 13.35 -17.05 -19.97
C VAL A 445 12.36 -15.88 -19.84
N GLY A 446 11.72 -15.52 -20.96
CA GLY A 446 10.59 -14.61 -21.01
C GLY A 446 9.30 -15.41 -20.84
N TYR A 447 8.37 -14.96 -20.00
CA TYR A 447 7.07 -15.61 -19.84
C TYR A 447 5.95 -14.58 -19.95
N VAL A 448 4.94 -14.91 -20.76
CA VAL A 448 3.73 -14.10 -20.96
C VAL A 448 2.53 -14.99 -20.69
N GLY A 449 1.84 -14.75 -19.57
CA GLY A 449 0.67 -15.53 -19.14
C GLY A 449 -0.67 -14.82 -19.40
N HIS A 450 -1.77 -15.55 -19.21
CA HIS A 450 -3.14 -15.00 -19.23
C HIS A 450 -3.32 -13.86 -18.21
N ASP A 451 -3.04 -14.15 -16.93
CA ASP A 451 -3.20 -13.22 -15.81
C ASP A 451 -1.93 -12.39 -15.61
N THR A 452 -1.83 -11.27 -16.33
CA THR A 452 -0.71 -10.34 -16.13
C THR A 452 -0.99 -9.37 -14.99
N TYR A 453 -0.12 -9.39 -13.98
CA TYR A 453 -0.12 -8.35 -12.95
C TYR A 453 0.66 -7.11 -13.41
N VAL A 454 0.01 -5.95 -13.30
CA VAL A 454 0.59 -4.63 -13.53
C VAL A 454 0.71 -3.93 -12.18
N PHE A 455 1.94 -3.65 -11.76
CA PHE A 455 2.25 -2.98 -10.50
C PHE A 455 1.84 -1.52 -10.56
N THR A 456 1.59 -0.93 -9.39
CA THR A 456 1.38 0.51 -9.26
C THR A 456 2.62 1.26 -9.76
N GLY A 457 2.42 2.20 -10.68
CA GLY A 457 3.49 2.94 -11.34
C GLY A 457 3.13 3.24 -12.80
N SER A 458 4.09 3.74 -13.56
CA SER A 458 3.89 4.03 -14.98
C SER A 458 3.91 2.77 -15.85
N VAL A 459 3.44 2.89 -17.09
CA VAL A 459 3.64 1.88 -18.14
C VAL A 459 5.13 1.53 -18.28
N LYS A 460 6.01 2.55 -18.26
CA LYS A 460 7.46 2.38 -18.28
C LYS A 460 7.97 1.53 -17.12
N ASP A 461 7.58 1.86 -15.89
CA ASP A 461 8.01 1.12 -14.70
C ASP A 461 7.63 -0.36 -14.78
N ASN A 462 6.45 -0.64 -15.34
CA ASN A 462 5.96 -1.98 -15.53
C ASN A 462 6.69 -2.74 -16.64
N ILE A 463 7.11 -2.09 -17.72
CA ILE A 463 7.93 -2.71 -18.77
C ILE A 463 9.35 -2.97 -18.24
N LEU A 464 9.94 -2.00 -17.54
CA LEU A 464 11.28 -2.09 -16.93
C LEU A 464 11.37 -3.07 -15.76
N TYR A 465 10.24 -3.48 -15.18
CA TYR A 465 10.19 -4.38 -14.02
C TYR A 465 11.05 -5.64 -14.22
N GLY A 466 11.05 -6.18 -15.44
CA GLY A 466 11.81 -7.37 -15.80
C GLY A 466 13.34 -7.21 -15.75
N LEU A 467 13.87 -5.99 -15.59
CA LEU A 467 15.30 -5.68 -15.53
C LEU A 467 15.79 -5.36 -14.10
N LYS A 468 14.90 -5.30 -13.11
CA LYS A 468 15.21 -4.87 -11.74
C LYS A 468 15.66 -6.06 -10.87
N HIS A 469 16.90 -6.52 -11.05
CA HIS A 469 17.40 -7.72 -10.38
C HIS A 469 18.25 -7.44 -9.14
N GLU A 470 19.12 -6.42 -9.20
CA GLU A 470 20.02 -6.03 -8.12
C GLU A 470 20.42 -4.55 -8.27
N PRO A 471 20.88 -3.89 -7.19
CA PRO A 471 21.41 -2.53 -7.27
C PRO A 471 22.66 -2.47 -8.16
N ARG A 472 22.63 -1.71 -9.26
CA ARG A 472 23.75 -1.56 -10.21
C ARG A 472 24.57 -0.29 -9.95
N ARG A 473 23.92 0.85 -9.71
CA ARG A 473 24.59 2.15 -9.47
C ARG A 473 24.02 2.84 -8.22
N PRO A 474 24.85 3.43 -7.35
CA PRO A 474 24.37 4.13 -6.16
C PRO A 474 23.61 5.41 -6.55
N SER A 475 22.70 5.84 -5.69
CA SER A 475 21.92 7.07 -5.85
C SER A 475 22.31 8.11 -4.80
N ALA A 476 22.09 9.39 -5.13
CA ALA A 476 22.26 10.49 -4.18
C ALA A 476 21.30 10.36 -2.97
N LEU A 477 20.14 9.73 -3.14
CA LEU A 477 19.12 9.52 -2.12
C LEU A 477 19.34 8.22 -1.32
N SER A 478 20.59 7.79 -1.13
CA SER A 478 20.93 6.52 -0.45
C SER A 478 20.62 6.54 1.06
N TRP A 479 20.40 5.35 1.63
CA TRP A 479 20.29 5.16 3.08
C TRP A 479 21.47 5.75 3.86
N SER A 480 21.18 6.45 4.95
CA SER A 480 22.20 7.01 5.84
C SER A 480 23.01 5.91 6.55
N MET A 481 24.19 6.25 7.09
CA MET A 481 24.99 5.30 7.88
C MET A 481 24.19 4.70 9.06
N ARG A 482 23.32 5.50 9.68
CA ARG A 482 22.45 5.05 10.76
C ARG A 482 21.43 4.02 10.29
N ASP A 483 20.83 4.22 9.13
CA ASP A 483 19.83 3.31 8.57
C ASP A 483 20.45 1.96 8.20
N ARG A 484 21.67 1.98 7.64
CA ARG A 484 22.43 0.76 7.32
C ARG A 484 22.79 -0.04 8.56
N ALA A 485 23.23 0.63 9.63
CA ALA A 485 23.51 -0.03 10.90
C ALA A 485 22.24 -0.67 11.50
N GLU A 486 21.10 0.01 11.42
CA GLU A 486 19.83 -0.49 11.92
C GLU A 486 19.28 -1.66 11.08
N LEU A 487 19.44 -1.62 9.75
CA LEU A 487 19.13 -2.73 8.84
C LEU A 487 19.92 -3.99 9.22
N ALA A 488 21.22 -3.86 9.44
CA ALA A 488 22.09 -4.96 9.85
C ALA A 488 21.68 -5.51 11.23
N ALA A 489 21.37 -4.64 12.19
CA ALA A 489 20.89 -5.04 13.51
C ALA A 489 19.55 -5.80 13.43
N SER A 490 18.62 -5.38 12.57
CA SER A 490 17.35 -6.07 12.35
C SER A 490 17.45 -7.28 11.41
N GLY A 491 18.61 -7.59 10.83
CA GLY A 491 18.78 -8.74 9.94
C GLY A 491 18.13 -8.56 8.57
N ASN A 492 17.90 -7.32 8.15
CA ASN A 492 17.37 -6.98 6.83
C ASN A 492 18.53 -6.91 5.82
N PRO A 493 18.25 -7.07 4.51
CA PRO A 493 19.27 -7.01 3.47
C PRO A 493 19.82 -5.60 3.32
N SER A 494 21.06 -5.50 2.86
CA SER A 494 21.77 -4.24 2.64
C SER A 494 21.51 -3.59 1.28
N PHE A 495 20.52 -4.08 0.52
CA PHE A 495 20.18 -3.53 -0.80
C PHE A 495 19.56 -2.14 -0.66
N ASP A 496 20.06 -1.19 -1.45
CA ASP A 496 19.56 0.18 -1.47
C ASP A 496 18.41 0.32 -2.49
N PRO A 497 17.16 0.57 -2.06
CA PRO A 497 16.02 0.71 -2.96
C PRO A 497 16.09 1.98 -3.81
N PHE A 498 16.90 2.98 -3.42
CA PHE A 498 17.05 4.23 -4.16
C PHE A 498 18.11 4.16 -5.24
N ALA A 499 18.95 3.11 -5.23
CA ALA A 499 19.93 2.85 -6.27
C ALA A 499 19.26 2.69 -7.65
N ASP A 500 20.08 2.73 -8.70
CA ASP A 500 19.65 2.31 -10.03
C ASP A 500 19.61 0.78 -10.08
N TRP A 501 18.42 0.24 -10.33
CA TRP A 501 18.17 -1.20 -10.42
C TRP A 501 18.14 -1.73 -11.85
N ILE A 502 18.24 -0.85 -12.86
CA ILE A 502 18.02 -1.26 -14.25
C ILE A 502 19.24 -1.99 -14.79
N ASP A 503 19.02 -3.23 -15.25
CA ASP A 503 20.01 -3.98 -16.02
C ASP A 503 20.05 -3.51 -17.48
N TYR A 504 20.91 -2.53 -17.75
CA TYR A 504 21.08 -1.96 -19.09
C TYR A 504 21.62 -2.99 -20.09
N GLU A 505 22.54 -3.87 -19.67
CA GLU A 505 23.16 -4.87 -20.54
C GLU A 505 22.13 -5.90 -21.03
N ALA A 506 21.21 -6.33 -20.16
CA ALA A 506 20.12 -7.22 -20.53
C ALA A 506 19.20 -6.60 -21.60
N ALA A 507 19.02 -5.29 -21.57
CA ALA A 507 18.27 -4.54 -22.60
C ALA A 507 19.11 -4.18 -23.84
N SER A 508 20.40 -4.58 -23.89
CA SER A 508 21.37 -4.18 -24.92
C SER A 508 21.51 -2.65 -25.03
N ALA A 509 21.58 -1.99 -23.88
CA ALA A 509 21.61 -0.54 -23.71
C ALA A 509 22.76 -0.12 -22.76
N ALA A 510 23.16 1.16 -22.79
CA ALA A 510 24.15 1.70 -21.86
C ALA A 510 23.56 2.75 -20.89
N THR A 511 22.52 3.47 -21.33
CA THR A 511 21.80 4.48 -20.55
C THR A 511 20.29 4.23 -20.50
N ILE A 512 19.58 5.01 -19.68
CA ILE A 512 18.11 4.92 -19.60
C ILE A 512 17.45 5.40 -20.89
N GLU A 513 18.05 6.36 -21.58
CA GLU A 513 17.59 6.84 -22.88
C GLU A 513 17.69 5.76 -23.95
N ASP A 514 18.77 4.96 -23.93
CA ASP A 514 18.93 3.80 -24.82
C ASP A 514 17.85 2.74 -24.54
N VAL A 515 17.53 2.49 -23.27
CA VAL A 515 16.46 1.56 -22.88
C VAL A 515 15.09 2.09 -23.33
N GLU A 516 14.81 3.38 -23.15
CA GLU A 516 13.57 4.00 -23.65
C GLU A 516 13.46 3.88 -25.17
N ALA A 517 14.54 4.14 -25.91
CA ALA A 517 14.60 3.95 -27.36
C ALA A 517 14.34 2.48 -27.74
N ARG A 518 14.90 1.53 -26.98
CA ARG A 518 14.65 0.10 -27.19
C ARG A 518 13.20 -0.30 -26.91
N ILE A 519 12.57 0.26 -25.87
CA ILE A 519 11.14 0.06 -25.61
C ILE A 519 10.32 0.56 -26.80
N ILE A 520 10.59 1.76 -27.28
CA ILE A 520 9.90 2.36 -28.44
C ILE A 520 10.02 1.46 -29.67
N ALA A 521 11.22 0.96 -29.97
CA ALA A 521 11.45 0.05 -31.09
C ALA A 521 10.69 -1.29 -30.97
N LEU A 522 10.33 -1.72 -29.75
CA LEU A 522 9.56 -2.96 -29.51
C LEU A 522 8.04 -2.74 -29.52
N LEU A 523 7.54 -1.51 -29.39
CA LEU A 523 6.10 -1.21 -29.36
C LEU A 523 5.35 -1.77 -30.58
N PRO A 524 5.84 -1.65 -31.83
CA PRO A 524 5.15 -2.23 -32.99
C PRO A 524 5.07 -3.75 -32.93
N THR A 525 6.09 -4.44 -32.39
CA THR A 525 6.11 -5.90 -32.27
C THR A 525 4.96 -6.40 -31.38
N ALA A 526 4.62 -5.66 -30.33
CA ALA A 526 3.53 -6.00 -29.41
C ALA A 526 2.19 -5.33 -29.76
N ASP A 527 2.11 -4.62 -30.90
CA ASP A 527 0.95 -3.81 -31.30
C ASP A 527 0.56 -2.77 -30.23
N PHE A 528 1.52 -2.20 -29.51
CA PHE A 528 1.25 -1.27 -28.39
C PHE A 528 1.64 0.18 -28.68
N GLU A 529 2.12 0.45 -29.89
CA GLU A 529 2.58 1.78 -30.30
C GLU A 529 1.45 2.81 -30.28
N ASP A 530 0.32 2.50 -30.91
CA ASP A 530 -0.84 3.40 -30.96
C ASP A 530 -1.42 3.67 -29.57
N ASP A 531 -1.51 2.64 -28.72
CA ASP A 531 -1.95 2.77 -27.32
C ASP A 531 -1.06 3.77 -26.56
N VAL A 532 0.26 3.59 -26.62
CA VAL A 532 1.24 4.46 -25.96
C VAL A 532 1.24 5.86 -26.57
N TYR A 533 1.10 5.97 -27.89
CA TYR A 533 1.01 7.24 -28.58
C TYR A 533 -0.22 8.04 -28.14
N GLN A 534 -1.38 7.39 -28.03
CA GLN A 534 -2.60 8.01 -27.51
C GLN A 534 -2.46 8.43 -26.04
N PHE A 535 -1.77 7.62 -25.21
CA PHE A 535 -1.44 8.05 -23.85
C PHE A 535 -0.56 9.29 -23.82
N GLY A 536 0.43 9.37 -24.71
CA GLY A 536 1.33 10.52 -24.85
C GLY A 536 0.60 11.78 -25.28
N LEU A 537 -0.28 11.68 -26.29
CA LEU A 537 -1.12 12.79 -26.74
C LEU A 537 -2.04 13.32 -25.64
N ARG A 538 -2.56 12.43 -24.78
CA ARG A 538 -3.42 12.79 -23.65
C ARG A 538 -2.63 13.20 -22.39
N ALA A 539 -1.31 13.06 -22.40
CA ALA A 539 -0.48 13.39 -21.26
C ALA A 539 -0.49 14.90 -21.00
N ARG A 540 -0.53 15.27 -19.72
CA ARG A 540 -0.24 16.63 -19.28
C ARG A 540 1.24 16.75 -19.04
N ILE A 541 1.86 17.77 -19.63
CA ILE A 541 3.30 17.97 -19.58
C ILE A 541 3.58 19.17 -18.69
N ASP A 542 4.53 19.01 -17.78
CA ASP A 542 5.08 20.12 -17.02
C ASP A 542 6.14 20.83 -17.89
N PRO A 543 5.87 22.05 -18.37
CA PRO A 543 6.81 22.79 -19.21
C PRO A 543 8.09 23.19 -18.48
N ILE A 544 8.10 23.18 -17.14
CA ILE A 544 9.31 23.46 -16.34
C ILE A 544 10.21 22.23 -16.32
N ALA A 545 9.63 21.05 -16.11
CA ALA A 545 10.39 19.80 -16.07
C ALA A 545 10.89 19.36 -17.46
N THR A 546 10.15 19.67 -18.53
CA THR A 546 10.49 19.29 -19.92
C THR A 546 10.25 20.44 -20.89
N PRO A 547 11.09 21.50 -20.86
CA PRO A 547 10.91 22.69 -21.69
C PRO A 547 11.04 22.41 -23.19
N GLU A 548 11.88 21.45 -23.57
CA GLU A 548 12.09 21.05 -24.96
C GLU A 548 10.80 20.51 -25.60
N LEU A 549 10.10 19.61 -24.91
CA LEU A 549 8.85 19.03 -25.42
C LEU A 549 7.74 20.08 -25.55
N ALA A 550 7.67 21.01 -24.60
CA ALA A 550 6.74 22.13 -24.67
C ALA A 550 7.03 23.04 -25.88
N ALA A 551 8.30 23.39 -26.12
CA ALA A 551 8.71 24.19 -27.28
C ALA A 551 8.43 23.47 -28.62
N LEU A 552 8.67 22.16 -28.68
CA LEU A 552 8.38 21.35 -29.87
C LEU A 552 6.88 21.23 -30.14
N ALA A 553 6.05 21.11 -29.09
CA ALA A 553 4.60 21.14 -29.23
C ALA A 553 4.09 22.46 -29.83
N LEU A 554 4.71 23.60 -29.47
CA LEU A 554 4.41 24.90 -30.07
C LEU A 554 4.82 24.97 -31.54
N LYS A 555 5.98 24.40 -31.92
CA LYS A 555 6.36 24.28 -33.34
C LYS A 555 5.37 23.40 -34.12
N ALA A 556 4.94 22.29 -33.53
CA ALA A 556 3.91 21.43 -34.13
C ALA A 556 2.58 22.16 -34.31
N ARG A 557 2.17 23.00 -33.35
CA ARG A 557 1.00 23.88 -33.46
C ARG A 557 1.12 24.80 -34.67
N GLU A 558 2.25 25.48 -34.83
CA GLU A 558 2.50 26.38 -35.97
C GLU A 558 2.45 25.65 -37.31
N ALA A 559 3.05 24.45 -37.39
CA ALA A 559 3.06 23.63 -38.61
C ALA A 559 1.68 23.04 -38.96
N LEU A 560 0.89 22.68 -37.95
CA LEU A 560 -0.43 22.08 -38.13
C LEU A 560 -1.51 23.10 -38.50
N ARG A 561 -1.40 24.34 -37.99
CA ARG A 561 -2.37 25.42 -38.22
C ARG A 561 -2.77 25.64 -39.69
N PRO A 562 -1.85 25.79 -40.68
CA PRO A 562 -2.24 25.99 -42.07
C PRO A 562 -2.99 24.78 -42.65
N ARG A 563 -2.67 23.55 -42.21
CA ARG A 563 -3.36 22.33 -42.65
C ARG A 563 -4.79 22.24 -42.12
N LEU A 564 -5.03 22.74 -40.90
CA LEU A 564 -6.37 22.76 -40.30
C LEU A 564 -7.28 23.84 -40.90
N ILE A 565 -6.71 24.93 -41.43
CA ILE A 565 -7.45 26.05 -42.04
C ILE A 565 -7.78 25.78 -43.52
N ASP A 566 -7.14 24.79 -44.15
CA ASP A 566 -7.40 24.42 -45.54
C ASP A 566 -8.90 24.13 -45.77
N PRO A 567 -9.56 24.85 -46.71
CA PRO A 567 -10.97 24.62 -47.05
C PRO A 567 -11.28 23.16 -47.41
N ALA A 568 -10.32 22.43 -47.98
CA ALA A 568 -10.46 21.02 -48.32
C ALA A 568 -10.68 20.12 -47.10
N GLN A 569 -10.27 20.56 -45.91
CA GLN A 569 -10.44 19.79 -44.68
C GLN A 569 -11.85 19.92 -44.09
N GLY A 570 -12.66 20.91 -44.51
CA GLY A 570 -14.06 21.01 -44.11
C GLY A 570 -14.28 21.38 -42.63
N GLY A 571 -13.38 22.17 -42.05
CA GLY A 571 -13.52 22.68 -40.67
C GLY A 571 -13.36 21.62 -39.59
N LEU A 572 -12.34 20.76 -39.72
CA LEU A 572 -12.07 19.66 -38.78
C LEU A 572 -11.88 20.11 -37.32
N VAL A 573 -11.28 21.26 -37.12
CA VAL A 573 -10.99 21.85 -35.80
C VAL A 573 -11.48 23.28 -35.82
N GLU A 574 -12.29 23.65 -34.83
CA GLU A 574 -12.63 25.03 -34.57
C GLU A 574 -11.54 25.61 -33.64
N PRO A 575 -10.72 26.57 -34.12
CA PRO A 575 -9.58 27.09 -33.35
C PRO A 575 -10.07 27.88 -32.13
N PHE A 576 -9.22 27.98 -31.12
CA PHE A 576 -9.45 28.93 -30.04
C PHE A 576 -9.10 30.35 -30.50
N ASP A 577 -10.08 31.24 -30.45
CA ASP A 577 -9.94 32.66 -30.73
C ASP A 577 -10.54 33.45 -29.56
N VAL A 578 -9.78 34.42 -29.05
CA VAL A 578 -10.19 35.25 -27.91
C VAL A 578 -11.44 36.08 -28.22
N GLU A 579 -11.64 36.42 -29.49
CA GLU A 579 -12.75 37.24 -29.98
C GLU A 579 -13.96 36.44 -30.43
N ALA A 580 -13.82 35.12 -30.61
CA ALA A 580 -14.88 34.25 -31.11
C ALA A 580 -15.40 33.26 -30.07
N TYR A 581 -16.66 32.88 -30.22
CA TYR A 581 -17.27 31.79 -29.47
C TYR A 581 -17.01 30.46 -30.20
N ASN A 582 -16.43 29.49 -29.50
CA ASN A 582 -16.15 28.16 -30.06
C ASN A 582 -17.32 27.22 -29.78
N ARG A 583 -18.03 26.79 -30.82
CA ARG A 583 -19.25 25.96 -30.70
C ARG A 583 -18.96 24.52 -30.28
N ASN A 584 -17.72 24.08 -30.45
CA ASN A 584 -17.23 22.75 -30.09
C ASN A 584 -16.60 22.67 -28.69
N ALA A 585 -16.41 23.81 -28.02
CA ALA A 585 -15.95 23.89 -26.63
C ALA A 585 -17.13 23.98 -25.65
N THR A 586 -16.88 23.67 -24.38
CA THR A 586 -17.89 23.87 -23.34
C THR A 586 -18.18 25.35 -23.12
N LEU A 587 -19.33 25.67 -22.52
CA LEU A 587 -19.60 27.05 -22.10
C LEU A 587 -18.59 27.55 -21.07
N GLU A 588 -18.14 26.66 -20.18
CA GLU A 588 -17.09 26.97 -19.21
C GLU A 588 -15.78 27.39 -19.90
N GLU A 589 -15.32 26.61 -20.88
CA GLU A 589 -14.13 26.94 -21.64
C GLU A 589 -14.31 28.23 -22.44
N ASN A 590 -15.51 28.48 -22.97
CA ASN A 590 -15.81 29.76 -23.63
C ASN A 590 -15.86 30.94 -22.65
N LEU A 591 -16.30 30.74 -21.42
CA LEU A 591 -16.39 31.81 -20.41
C LEU A 591 -15.02 32.12 -19.81
N LEU A 592 -14.24 31.10 -19.45
CA LEU A 592 -12.91 31.26 -18.84
C LEU A 592 -11.83 31.54 -19.89
N PHE A 593 -11.98 30.96 -21.09
CA PHE A 593 -10.96 30.90 -22.13
C PHE A 593 -9.61 30.42 -21.56
N GLY A 594 -9.68 29.28 -20.87
CA GLY A 594 -8.62 28.62 -20.16
C GLY A 594 -9.14 27.40 -19.41
N LEU A 595 -8.22 26.65 -18.80
CA LEU A 595 -8.54 25.46 -18.01
C LEU A 595 -8.30 25.72 -16.52
N PRO A 596 -9.20 25.26 -15.63
CA PRO A 596 -9.01 25.42 -14.19
C PRO A 596 -7.88 24.53 -13.67
N VAL A 597 -7.01 25.13 -12.87
CA VAL A 597 -5.94 24.46 -12.12
C VAL A 597 -6.36 24.29 -10.66
N ASP A 598 -7.03 25.30 -10.10
CA ASP A 598 -7.60 25.26 -8.74
C ASP A 598 -9.04 24.69 -8.77
N PRO A 599 -9.34 23.60 -8.04
CA PRO A 599 -10.68 23.03 -7.92
C PRO A 599 -11.76 23.97 -7.38
N ASN A 600 -11.41 25.09 -6.77
CA ASN A 600 -12.36 26.11 -6.32
C ASN A 600 -12.91 26.97 -7.47
N TYR A 601 -12.28 26.93 -8.65
CA TYR A 601 -12.61 27.76 -9.81
C TYR A 601 -13.14 26.93 -11.00
N VAL A 602 -13.90 25.87 -10.71
CA VAL A 602 -14.54 25.01 -11.73
C VAL A 602 -16.00 24.70 -11.38
N GLY A 603 -16.82 24.49 -12.41
CA GLY A 603 -18.19 23.98 -12.32
C GLY A 603 -19.07 24.77 -11.36
N ALA A 604 -19.69 24.07 -10.41
CA ALA A 604 -20.62 24.67 -9.45
C ALA A 604 -19.97 25.66 -8.48
N SER A 605 -18.65 25.64 -8.32
CA SER A 605 -17.92 26.54 -7.43
C SER A 605 -17.80 27.95 -8.01
N LEU A 606 -17.70 28.09 -9.34
CA LEU A 606 -17.59 29.38 -10.02
C LEU A 606 -18.71 30.38 -9.66
N PRO A 607 -20.00 30.04 -9.81
CA PRO A 607 -21.09 30.94 -9.46
C PRO A 607 -21.33 31.10 -7.95
N GLN A 608 -20.63 30.33 -7.10
CA GLN A 608 -20.68 30.51 -5.64
C GLN A 608 -19.68 31.57 -5.16
N ILE A 609 -18.65 31.88 -5.95
CA ILE A 609 -17.73 32.99 -5.66
C ILE A 609 -18.51 34.28 -5.86
N GLN A 610 -18.72 35.02 -4.77
CA GLN A 610 -19.62 36.19 -4.75
C GLN A 610 -19.26 37.23 -5.82
N GLN A 611 -17.97 37.47 -6.05
CA GLN A 611 -17.48 38.42 -7.06
C GLN A 611 -17.79 37.96 -8.48
N ILE A 612 -17.61 36.67 -8.78
CA ILE A 612 -17.95 36.10 -10.10
C ILE A 612 -19.46 36.13 -10.30
N ALA A 613 -20.24 35.76 -9.29
CA ALA A 613 -21.70 35.83 -9.33
C ALA A 613 -22.20 37.25 -9.59
N ASN A 614 -21.60 38.26 -8.94
CA ASN A 614 -21.93 39.66 -9.15
C ASN A 614 -21.55 40.11 -10.57
N LEU A 615 -20.37 39.74 -11.07
CA LEU A 615 -19.94 40.02 -12.43
C LEU A 615 -20.88 39.43 -13.48
N LEU A 616 -21.33 38.18 -13.29
CA LEU A 616 -22.32 37.55 -14.15
C LEU A 616 -23.68 38.24 -14.10
N LYS A 617 -24.07 38.81 -12.94
CA LYS A 617 -25.32 39.59 -12.80
C LYS A 617 -25.20 40.96 -13.47
N GLU A 618 -24.08 41.66 -13.30
CA GLU A 618 -23.80 42.97 -13.93
C GLU A 618 -23.82 42.89 -15.45
N LEU A 619 -23.50 41.73 -16.02
CA LEU A 619 -23.49 41.47 -17.46
C LEU A 619 -24.76 40.79 -17.97
N ASP A 620 -25.82 40.76 -17.14
CA ASP A 620 -27.11 40.13 -17.46
C ASP A 620 -26.97 38.67 -17.97
N LEU A 621 -25.99 37.93 -17.44
CA LEU A 621 -25.65 36.57 -17.86
C LEU A 621 -26.04 35.52 -16.81
N PHE A 622 -26.12 35.89 -15.53
CA PHE A 622 -26.44 34.96 -14.44
C PHE A 622 -27.79 34.24 -14.63
N ASN A 623 -28.88 34.99 -14.83
CA ASN A 623 -30.22 34.41 -15.00
C ASN A 623 -30.35 33.61 -16.31
N PRO A 624 -29.83 34.06 -17.46
CA PRO A 624 -29.78 33.22 -18.67
C PRO A 624 -29.06 31.89 -18.46
N LEU A 625 -27.95 31.85 -17.72
CA LEU A 625 -27.23 30.59 -17.46
C LEU A 625 -28.00 29.64 -16.53
N VAL A 626 -28.74 30.17 -15.56
CA VAL A 626 -29.66 29.39 -14.71
C VAL A 626 -30.80 28.83 -15.55
N ALA A 627 -31.43 29.67 -16.39
CA ALA A 627 -32.53 29.26 -17.26
C ALA A 627 -32.08 28.17 -18.25
N ALA A 628 -30.93 28.37 -18.90
CA ALA A 628 -30.32 27.38 -19.78
C ALA A 628 -30.06 26.06 -19.05
N GLY A 629 -29.48 26.09 -17.85
CA GLY A 629 -29.24 24.89 -17.06
C GLY A 629 -30.52 24.15 -16.69
N ARG A 630 -31.58 24.90 -16.36
CA ARG A 630 -32.90 24.33 -16.06
C ARG A 630 -33.51 23.65 -17.29
N GLU A 631 -33.52 24.34 -18.42
CA GLU A 631 -34.05 23.81 -19.68
C GLU A 631 -33.30 22.54 -20.13
N ILE A 632 -31.97 22.55 -19.99
CA ILE A 632 -31.14 21.36 -20.18
C ILE A 632 -31.62 20.22 -19.28
N ALA A 633 -31.77 20.46 -17.98
CA ALA A 633 -32.20 19.42 -17.04
C ALA A 633 -33.59 18.86 -17.39
N GLU A 634 -34.55 19.73 -17.71
CA GLU A 634 -35.92 19.36 -18.10
C GLU A 634 -35.92 18.52 -19.38
N THR A 635 -35.21 18.96 -20.42
CA THR A 635 -35.11 18.24 -21.70
C THR A 635 -34.43 16.89 -21.53
N MET A 636 -33.35 16.82 -20.75
CA MET A 636 -32.63 15.58 -20.51
C MET A 636 -33.50 14.57 -19.72
N ILE A 637 -34.20 15.03 -18.68
CA ILE A 637 -35.13 14.18 -17.92
C ILE A 637 -36.26 13.64 -18.79
N GLU A 638 -36.79 14.46 -19.69
CA GLU A 638 -37.82 14.03 -20.62
C GLU A 638 -37.28 13.00 -21.63
N LEU A 639 -36.12 13.30 -22.25
CA LEU A 639 -35.52 12.48 -23.30
C LEU A 639 -35.08 11.10 -22.78
N PHE A 640 -34.68 11.01 -21.52
CA PHE A 640 -34.21 9.76 -20.89
C PHE A 640 -35.26 9.08 -20.00
N ARG A 641 -36.51 9.54 -20.01
CA ARG A 641 -37.57 8.97 -19.20
C ARG A 641 -37.79 7.50 -19.55
N GLY A 642 -37.62 6.61 -18.58
CA GLY A 642 -37.84 5.17 -18.74
C GLY A 642 -36.67 4.40 -19.36
N LEU A 643 -35.53 5.05 -19.62
CA LEU A 643 -34.30 4.36 -20.03
C LEU A 643 -33.52 3.84 -18.82
N PRO A 644 -32.88 2.65 -18.92
CA PRO A 644 -32.04 2.13 -17.85
C PRO A 644 -30.71 2.93 -17.76
N PRO A 645 -30.06 3.00 -16.57
CA PRO A 645 -28.87 3.85 -16.35
C PRO A 645 -27.65 3.57 -17.23
N ASP A 646 -27.55 2.37 -17.78
CA ASP A 646 -26.51 1.87 -18.67
C ASP A 646 -26.84 2.03 -20.16
N HIS A 647 -27.97 2.70 -20.48
CA HIS A 647 -28.37 2.90 -21.87
C HIS A 647 -27.31 3.71 -22.65
N PRO A 648 -26.89 3.28 -23.85
CA PRO A 648 -25.84 3.94 -24.65
C PRO A 648 -26.06 5.43 -24.94
N PHE A 649 -27.31 5.91 -24.89
CA PHE A 649 -27.61 7.34 -25.04
C PHE A 649 -27.02 8.20 -23.93
N PHE A 650 -26.82 7.69 -22.70
CA PHE A 650 -26.17 8.46 -21.65
C PHE A 650 -24.73 8.80 -22.01
N GLU A 651 -24.02 7.91 -22.70
CA GLU A 651 -22.67 8.16 -23.21
C GLU A 651 -22.64 9.23 -24.32
N GLN A 652 -23.68 9.26 -25.16
CA GLN A 652 -23.78 10.23 -26.25
C GLN A 652 -23.95 11.66 -25.72
N PHE A 653 -24.76 11.84 -24.67
CA PHE A 653 -25.07 13.16 -24.10
C PHE A 653 -24.18 13.56 -22.91
N SER A 654 -23.43 12.65 -22.26
CA SER A 654 -22.22 12.83 -21.41
C SER A 654 -22.10 13.96 -20.35
N PHE A 655 -22.93 14.99 -20.28
CA PHE A 655 -22.80 16.12 -19.34
C PHE A 655 -23.73 16.05 -18.13
N ILE A 656 -24.73 15.16 -18.15
CA ILE A 656 -25.53 14.72 -17.00
C ILE A 656 -25.51 13.19 -16.93
N SER A 657 -24.95 12.65 -15.84
CA SER A 657 -24.88 11.20 -15.65
C SER A 657 -26.22 10.62 -15.20
N ALA A 658 -26.46 9.33 -15.47
CA ALA A 658 -27.65 8.63 -14.98
C ALA A 658 -27.80 8.69 -13.44
N THR A 659 -26.68 8.83 -12.72
CA THR A 659 -26.66 9.04 -11.26
C THR A 659 -27.03 10.44 -10.81
N GLU A 660 -26.75 11.47 -11.62
CA GLU A 660 -27.11 12.87 -11.31
C GLU A 660 -28.58 13.18 -11.66
N MET A 661 -29.20 12.40 -12.56
CA MET A 661 -30.58 12.62 -13.04
C MET A 661 -31.63 12.67 -11.92
N PRO A 662 -31.65 11.76 -10.93
CA PRO A 662 -32.59 11.84 -9.82
C PRO A 662 -32.44 13.12 -8.98
N GLU A 663 -31.21 13.65 -8.87
CA GLU A 663 -30.96 14.90 -8.13
C GLU A 663 -31.57 16.10 -8.86
N TYR A 664 -31.37 16.20 -10.17
CA TYR A 664 -31.98 17.26 -10.97
C TYR A 664 -33.50 17.12 -11.04
N GLN A 665 -34.04 15.90 -11.08
CA GLN A 665 -35.48 15.66 -10.99
C GLN A 665 -36.06 16.17 -9.66
N ALA A 666 -35.39 15.87 -8.54
CA ALA A 666 -35.79 16.36 -7.23
C ALA A 666 -35.73 17.89 -7.14
N LEU A 667 -34.69 18.51 -7.72
CA LEU A 667 -34.54 19.97 -7.79
C LEU A 667 -35.66 20.63 -8.60
N LEU A 668 -35.98 20.09 -9.78
CA LEU A 668 -37.06 20.60 -10.63
C LEU A 668 -38.44 20.45 -9.98
N ASN A 669 -38.69 19.32 -9.30
CA ASN A 669 -39.95 19.10 -8.57
C ASN A 669 -40.09 20.06 -7.37
N ARG A 670 -38.98 20.39 -6.71
CA ARG A 670 -38.95 21.31 -5.56
C ARG A 670 -39.09 22.77 -5.96
N ILE A 671 -38.56 23.16 -7.13
CA ILE A 671 -38.43 24.56 -7.55
C ILE A 671 -39.23 24.76 -8.85
N PRO A 672 -40.52 25.12 -8.79
CA PRO A 672 -41.33 25.33 -9.98
C PRO A 672 -40.79 26.47 -10.85
N ALA A 673 -41.18 26.50 -12.13
CA ALA A 673 -40.73 27.51 -13.09
C ALA A 673 -41.09 28.93 -12.58
N GLY A 674 -40.11 29.84 -12.58
CA GLY A 674 -40.28 31.21 -12.09
C GLY A 674 -40.15 31.42 -10.58
N ALA A 675 -39.96 30.37 -9.78
CA ALA A 675 -39.71 30.50 -8.35
C ALA A 675 -38.31 31.11 -8.05
N VAL A 676 -38.22 31.89 -6.97
CA VAL A 676 -36.94 32.44 -6.49
C VAL A 676 -36.04 31.31 -6.03
N MET A 677 -34.89 31.16 -6.67
CA MET A 677 -33.94 30.09 -6.43
C MET A 677 -32.87 30.51 -5.44
N GLY A 678 -32.54 29.63 -4.47
CA GLY A 678 -31.42 29.85 -3.57
C GLY A 678 -30.08 29.86 -4.32
N PRO A 679 -29.04 30.54 -3.80
CA PRO A 679 -27.75 30.68 -4.50
C PRO A 679 -27.07 29.34 -4.79
N GLN A 680 -27.22 28.34 -3.91
CA GLN A 680 -26.66 27.00 -4.13
C GLN A 680 -27.38 26.22 -5.25
N ASP A 681 -28.71 26.34 -5.33
CA ASP A 681 -29.49 25.68 -6.38
C ASP A 681 -29.23 26.34 -7.74
N ALA A 682 -29.15 27.67 -7.78
CA ALA A 682 -28.78 28.43 -8.97
C ALA A 682 -27.39 28.04 -9.47
N ALA A 683 -26.43 27.88 -8.56
CA ALA A 683 -25.08 27.42 -8.88
C ALA A 683 -25.08 26.01 -9.52
N ARG A 684 -25.95 25.09 -9.10
CA ARG A 684 -26.06 23.75 -9.71
C ARG A 684 -26.57 23.82 -11.16
N PHE A 685 -27.60 24.62 -11.44
CA PHE A 685 -28.08 24.79 -12.82
C PHE A 685 -27.06 25.50 -13.70
N ILE A 686 -26.37 26.54 -13.18
CA ILE A 686 -25.27 27.17 -13.90
C ILE A 686 -24.15 26.13 -14.18
N ALA A 687 -23.79 25.30 -13.21
CA ALA A 687 -22.80 24.24 -13.43
C ALA A 687 -23.20 23.28 -14.57
N LEU A 688 -24.49 22.96 -14.67
CA LEU A 688 -25.01 22.12 -15.75
C LEU A 688 -24.90 22.82 -17.10
N SER A 689 -25.25 24.11 -17.20
CA SER A 689 -25.09 24.87 -18.45
C SER A 689 -23.63 25.08 -18.83
N LEU A 690 -22.72 25.23 -17.86
CA LEU A 690 -21.28 25.34 -18.10
C LEU A 690 -20.68 24.09 -18.78
N ARG A 691 -21.25 22.90 -18.56
CA ARG A 691 -20.81 21.64 -19.21
C ARG A 691 -21.36 21.46 -20.64
N TYR A 692 -22.28 22.30 -21.10
CA TYR A 692 -22.93 22.17 -22.40
C TYR A 692 -21.97 22.56 -23.55
N VAL A 693 -22.03 21.80 -24.65
CA VAL A 693 -21.31 22.02 -25.91
C VAL A 693 -22.34 22.17 -27.03
N ASP A 694 -22.37 23.33 -27.70
CA ASP A 694 -23.43 23.69 -28.65
C ASP A 694 -23.50 22.73 -29.85
N ALA A 695 -22.36 22.48 -30.49
CA ALA A 695 -22.29 21.63 -31.68
C ALA A 695 -22.58 20.14 -31.41
N ARG A 696 -22.25 19.64 -30.21
CA ARG A 696 -22.44 18.25 -29.81
C ARG A 696 -23.89 17.96 -29.44
N HIS A 697 -24.49 18.79 -28.59
CA HIS A 697 -25.78 18.49 -27.98
C HIS A 697 -26.96 19.06 -28.77
N ARG A 698 -26.76 20.12 -29.55
CA ARG A 698 -27.74 20.68 -30.51
C ARG A 698 -29.12 20.98 -29.90
N LEU A 699 -29.18 21.39 -28.64
CA LEU A 699 -30.43 21.73 -27.96
C LEU A 699 -30.94 23.13 -28.31
N GLY A 700 -30.13 23.97 -28.97
CA GLY A 700 -30.55 25.30 -29.40
C GLY A 700 -30.68 26.34 -28.27
N ILE A 701 -30.21 26.01 -27.07
CA ILE A 701 -30.40 26.79 -25.84
C ILE A 701 -29.54 28.07 -25.82
N ILE A 702 -28.39 28.05 -26.51
CA ILE A 702 -27.45 29.17 -26.52
C ILE A 702 -27.68 30.06 -27.74
N THR A 703 -28.48 31.10 -27.54
CA THR A 703 -28.79 32.13 -28.53
C THR A 703 -27.58 33.02 -28.83
N GLU A 704 -27.62 33.73 -29.96
CA GLU A 704 -26.56 34.69 -30.33
C GLU A 704 -26.36 35.78 -29.27
N GLU A 705 -27.43 36.23 -28.63
CA GLU A 705 -27.37 37.21 -27.54
C GLU A 705 -26.57 36.67 -26.35
N ILE A 706 -26.79 35.41 -25.95
CA ILE A 706 -26.05 34.78 -24.86
C ILE A 706 -24.56 34.64 -25.23
N ARG A 707 -24.23 34.30 -26.49
CA ARG A 707 -22.83 34.22 -26.94
C ARG A 707 -22.11 35.55 -26.81
N ILE A 708 -22.73 36.64 -27.24
CA ILE A 708 -22.15 38.00 -27.11
C ILE A 708 -21.90 38.33 -25.63
N LYS A 709 -22.85 38.01 -24.73
CA LYS A 709 -22.69 38.22 -23.28
C LYS A 709 -21.59 37.35 -22.69
N ILE A 710 -21.43 36.09 -23.12
CA ILE A 710 -20.33 35.21 -22.69
C ILE A 710 -18.98 35.81 -23.10
N LEU A 711 -18.84 36.32 -24.31
CA LEU A 711 -17.60 36.96 -24.78
C LEU A 711 -17.29 38.26 -23.99
N ALA A 712 -18.30 39.06 -23.68
CA ALA A 712 -18.14 40.23 -22.83
C ALA A 712 -17.72 39.85 -21.40
N ALA A 713 -18.33 38.80 -20.84
CA ALA A 713 -18.00 38.26 -19.52
C ALA A 713 -16.59 37.69 -19.46
N ARG A 714 -16.17 36.96 -20.51
CA ARG A 714 -14.81 36.39 -20.64
C ARG A 714 -13.74 37.43 -20.35
N ARG A 715 -13.74 38.57 -21.06
CA ARG A 715 -12.69 39.60 -20.91
C ARG A 715 -12.61 40.13 -19.48
N ARG A 716 -13.76 40.42 -18.88
CA ARG A 716 -13.85 41.01 -17.54
C ARG A 716 -13.46 40.00 -16.46
N LEU A 717 -13.89 38.76 -16.62
CA LEU A 717 -13.58 37.65 -15.73
C LEU A 717 -12.10 37.28 -15.78
N GLN A 718 -11.49 37.25 -16.97
CA GLN A 718 -10.05 37.01 -17.11
C GLN A 718 -9.21 38.08 -16.41
N ALA A 719 -9.54 39.37 -16.57
CA ALA A 719 -8.85 40.46 -15.90
C ALA A 719 -8.91 40.30 -14.38
N TRP A 720 -10.12 40.02 -13.86
CA TRP A 720 -10.32 39.80 -12.42
C TRP A 720 -9.53 38.59 -11.91
N LEU A 721 -9.56 37.45 -12.61
CA LEU A 721 -8.86 36.23 -12.22
C LEU A 721 -7.33 36.39 -12.22
N LYS A 722 -6.77 37.12 -13.21
CA LYS A 722 -5.32 37.39 -13.26
C LYS A 722 -4.84 38.23 -12.07
N GLU A 723 -5.66 39.15 -11.58
CA GLU A 723 -5.32 40.03 -10.45
C GLU A 723 -5.59 39.37 -9.09
N ASN A 724 -6.72 38.69 -8.94
CA ASN A 724 -7.23 38.25 -7.64
C ASN A 724 -6.99 36.76 -7.34
N ALA A 725 -6.71 35.95 -8.37
CA ALA A 725 -6.48 34.52 -8.24
C ALA A 725 -5.39 34.03 -9.23
N PRO A 726 -4.16 34.60 -9.17
CA PRO A 726 -3.10 34.25 -10.11
C PRO A 726 -2.78 32.75 -10.02
N GLY A 727 -2.80 32.07 -11.17
CA GLY A 727 -2.56 30.63 -11.26
C GLY A 727 -3.79 29.74 -11.03
N ALA A 728 -4.95 30.29 -10.69
CA ALA A 728 -6.18 29.50 -10.54
C ALA A 728 -6.67 28.93 -11.88
N ILE A 729 -6.49 29.68 -12.97
CA ILE A 729 -6.81 29.29 -14.34
C ILE A 729 -5.54 29.35 -15.20
N ALA A 730 -5.27 28.30 -15.97
CA ALA A 730 -4.30 28.31 -17.04
C ALA A 730 -4.98 28.79 -18.33
N PHE A 731 -4.80 30.08 -18.64
CA PHE A 731 -5.42 30.71 -19.81
C PHE A 731 -4.88 30.18 -21.13
N TYR A 732 -5.72 30.14 -22.17
CA TYR A 732 -5.27 29.83 -23.52
C TYR A 732 -4.50 31.03 -24.10
N ASP A 733 -3.28 30.76 -24.54
CA ASP A 733 -2.42 31.73 -25.22
C ASP A 733 -1.78 31.03 -26.43
N PRO A 734 -1.94 31.57 -27.66
CA PRO A 734 -1.41 30.95 -28.87
C PRO A 734 0.13 30.86 -28.89
N ALA A 735 0.84 31.70 -28.12
CA ALA A 735 2.29 31.72 -28.04
C ALA A 735 2.85 30.89 -26.87
N GLN A 736 2.00 30.41 -25.95
CA GLN A 736 2.43 29.69 -24.75
C GLN A 736 1.88 28.26 -24.69
N PHE A 737 2.62 27.41 -23.98
CA PHE A 737 2.19 26.06 -23.65
C PHE A 737 1.34 26.10 -22.37
N ASN A 738 0.18 25.46 -22.40
CA ASN A 738 -0.73 25.37 -21.28
C ASN A 738 -0.54 24.02 -20.54
N ALA A 739 0.05 24.08 -19.34
CA ALA A 739 0.35 22.89 -18.54
C ALA A 739 -0.89 22.11 -18.05
N ALA A 740 -2.06 22.76 -18.00
CA ALA A 740 -3.31 22.10 -17.62
C ALA A 740 -3.97 21.32 -18.78
N ALA A 741 -3.61 21.67 -20.02
CA ALA A 741 -4.10 21.02 -21.23
C ALA A 741 -3.26 19.79 -21.59
N SER A 742 -3.86 18.87 -22.34
CA SER A 742 -3.12 17.73 -22.90
C SER A 742 -2.11 18.18 -23.96
N LEU A 743 -1.14 17.34 -24.29
CA LEU A 743 -0.22 17.61 -25.41
C LEU A 743 -1.00 17.83 -26.72
N GLN A 744 -1.99 17.00 -27.00
CA GLN A 744 -2.85 17.13 -28.17
C GLN A 744 -3.60 18.47 -28.18
N ASP A 745 -4.25 18.86 -27.07
CA ASP A 745 -4.97 20.13 -27.00
C ASP A 745 -4.02 21.33 -27.16
N ASN A 746 -2.80 21.22 -26.65
CA ASN A 746 -1.77 22.22 -26.87
C ASN A 746 -1.38 22.33 -28.35
N ILE A 747 -1.25 21.23 -29.08
CA ILE A 747 -0.86 21.27 -30.50
C ILE A 747 -2.03 21.73 -31.38
N LEU A 748 -3.24 21.22 -31.14
CA LEU A 748 -4.43 21.58 -31.91
C LEU A 748 -4.85 23.03 -31.68
N PHE A 749 -4.71 23.53 -30.45
CA PHE A 749 -5.16 24.86 -30.02
C PHE A 749 -6.59 25.18 -30.50
N GLY A 750 -7.49 24.23 -30.26
CA GLY A 750 -8.89 24.27 -30.68
C GLY A 750 -9.63 22.99 -30.31
N ARG A 751 -10.89 22.89 -30.70
CA ARG A 751 -11.73 21.70 -30.46
C ARG A 751 -12.12 21.05 -31.78
N VAL A 752 -12.08 19.72 -31.81
CA VAL A 752 -12.48 18.93 -32.99
C VAL A 752 -13.99 19.09 -33.21
N ALA A 753 -14.39 19.29 -34.46
CA ALA A 753 -15.76 19.65 -34.80
C ALA A 753 -16.78 18.49 -34.67
N TYR A 754 -17.82 18.71 -33.86
CA TYR A 754 -18.97 17.81 -33.71
C TYR A 754 -19.96 18.01 -34.88
N GLY A 755 -19.86 17.14 -35.89
CA GLY A 755 -20.74 17.18 -37.07
C GLY A 755 -20.02 16.96 -38.40
N VAL A 756 -18.69 16.92 -38.38
CA VAL A 756 -17.88 16.49 -39.52
C VAL A 756 -17.61 14.99 -39.38
N ALA A 757 -17.93 14.22 -40.41
CA ALA A 757 -17.70 12.78 -40.41
C ALA A 757 -16.21 12.46 -40.26
N ASP A 758 -15.89 11.49 -39.40
CA ASP A 758 -14.53 11.03 -39.09
C ASP A 758 -13.56 12.13 -38.65
N ALA A 759 -14.05 13.25 -38.12
CA ALA A 759 -13.21 14.41 -37.78
C ALA A 759 -12.06 14.03 -36.83
N GLN A 760 -12.36 13.27 -35.77
CA GLN A 760 -11.36 12.82 -34.81
C GLN A 760 -10.27 11.97 -35.46
N LYS A 761 -10.64 11.05 -36.36
CA LYS A 761 -9.70 10.18 -37.06
C LYS A 761 -8.84 10.97 -38.02
N ARG A 762 -9.44 11.87 -38.81
CA ARG A 762 -8.75 12.75 -39.76
C ARG A 762 -7.79 13.71 -39.06
N VAL A 763 -8.19 14.29 -37.93
CA VAL A 763 -7.32 15.12 -37.08
C VAL A 763 -6.17 14.29 -36.52
N GLY A 764 -6.43 13.07 -36.06
CA GLY A 764 -5.39 12.15 -35.61
C GLY A 764 -4.33 11.86 -36.68
N HIS A 765 -4.76 11.61 -37.92
CA HIS A 765 -3.84 11.42 -39.06
C HIS A 765 -3.02 12.68 -39.35
N LEU A 766 -3.66 13.85 -39.49
CA LEU A 766 -2.94 15.11 -39.72
C LEU A 766 -1.95 15.44 -38.61
N LEU A 767 -2.33 15.19 -37.36
CA LEU A 767 -1.48 15.39 -36.21
C LEU A 767 -0.29 14.41 -36.23
N SER A 768 -0.51 13.14 -36.56
CA SER A 768 0.57 12.16 -36.74
C SER A 768 1.53 12.60 -37.83
N ASP A 769 1.03 12.98 -39.01
CA ASP A 769 1.86 13.40 -40.15
C ASP A 769 2.75 14.60 -39.76
N VAL A 770 2.20 15.61 -39.09
CA VAL A 770 2.97 16.77 -38.63
C VAL A 770 3.99 16.39 -37.57
N LEU A 771 3.63 15.53 -36.62
CA LEU A 771 4.55 15.08 -35.59
C LEU A 771 5.66 14.19 -36.16
N ASP A 772 5.38 13.39 -37.17
CA ASP A 772 6.36 12.59 -37.89
C ASP A 772 7.31 13.47 -38.71
N GLU A 773 6.80 14.45 -39.46
CA GLU A 773 7.63 15.41 -40.22
C GLU A 773 8.57 16.23 -39.33
N LEU A 774 8.14 16.54 -38.11
CA LEU A 774 8.94 17.28 -37.13
C LEU A 774 9.84 16.37 -36.27
N GLY A 775 9.80 15.05 -36.47
CA GLY A 775 10.59 14.08 -35.69
C GLY A 775 10.18 14.00 -34.22
N LEU A 776 8.91 14.26 -33.90
CA LEU A 776 8.38 14.38 -32.54
C LEU A 776 7.68 13.14 -32.03
N LYS A 777 7.40 12.16 -32.89
CA LYS A 777 6.69 10.94 -32.52
C LYS A 777 7.32 10.21 -31.33
N ASP A 778 8.64 10.06 -31.31
CA ASP A 778 9.37 9.44 -30.20
C ASP A 778 9.17 10.20 -28.88
N ALA A 779 9.15 11.53 -28.92
CA ALA A 779 8.94 12.33 -27.73
C ALA A 779 7.51 12.16 -27.17
N VAL A 780 6.52 12.02 -28.05
CA VAL A 780 5.14 11.68 -27.66
C VAL A 780 5.07 10.28 -27.05
N LEU A 781 5.73 9.30 -27.66
CA LEU A 781 5.79 7.94 -27.13
C LEU A 781 6.46 7.90 -25.74
N ARG A 782 7.56 8.63 -25.53
CA ARG A 782 8.20 8.76 -24.20
C ARG A 782 7.28 9.38 -23.16
N ALA A 783 6.48 10.38 -23.54
CA ALA A 783 5.45 10.93 -22.65
C ALA A 783 4.37 9.88 -22.34
N GLY A 784 3.95 9.10 -23.32
CA GLY A 784 2.97 8.02 -23.16
C GLY A 784 3.44 6.88 -22.26
N LEU A 785 4.73 6.54 -22.29
CA LEU A 785 5.33 5.56 -21.38
C LEU A 785 5.22 5.98 -19.90
N ARG A 786 5.05 7.27 -19.60
CA ARG A 786 4.84 7.78 -18.24
C ARG A 786 3.40 7.67 -17.75
N PHE A 787 2.49 7.16 -18.58
CA PHE A 787 1.09 6.96 -18.20
C PHE A 787 0.98 6.11 -16.93
N ASP A 788 0.29 6.63 -15.92
CA ASP A 788 0.02 5.94 -14.67
C ASP A 788 -0.99 4.81 -14.90
N ALA A 789 -0.55 3.57 -14.70
CA ALA A 789 -1.38 2.39 -14.87
C ALA A 789 -2.46 2.23 -13.77
N GLY A 790 -2.32 2.96 -12.66
CA GLY A 790 -3.16 2.84 -11.47
C GLY A 790 -2.89 1.57 -10.67
N ALA A 791 -3.52 1.46 -9.49
CA ALA A 791 -3.39 0.29 -8.63
C ALA A 791 -3.81 -0.99 -9.37
N ALA A 792 -2.91 -2.00 -9.40
CA ALA A 792 -3.11 -3.26 -10.13
C ALA A 792 -3.46 -3.10 -11.63
N GLY A 793 -3.05 -2.00 -12.28
CA GLY A 793 -3.33 -1.73 -13.68
C GLY A 793 -4.78 -1.34 -13.99
N ARG A 794 -5.58 -0.92 -12.99
CA ARG A 794 -7.01 -0.60 -13.15
C ARG A 794 -7.33 0.49 -14.18
N ARG A 795 -6.35 1.30 -14.59
CA ARG A 795 -6.51 2.32 -15.64
C ARG A 795 -6.21 1.81 -17.06
N LEU A 796 -5.82 0.54 -17.19
CA LEU A 796 -5.50 -0.12 -18.46
C LEU A 796 -6.56 -1.16 -18.81
N LEU A 797 -6.84 -1.29 -20.10
CA LEU A 797 -7.67 -2.36 -20.66
C LEU A 797 -6.97 -3.72 -20.52
N PRO A 798 -7.70 -4.83 -20.41
CA PRO A 798 -7.10 -6.17 -20.29
C PRO A 798 -6.06 -6.49 -21.38
N GLY A 799 -6.35 -6.16 -22.65
CA GLY A 799 -5.43 -6.35 -23.77
C GLY A 799 -4.13 -5.55 -23.61
N GLN A 800 -4.22 -4.29 -23.14
CA GLN A 800 -3.05 -3.44 -22.89
C GLN A 800 -2.15 -4.02 -21.79
N ARG A 801 -2.72 -4.66 -20.76
CA ARG A 801 -1.94 -5.34 -19.72
C ARG A 801 -1.13 -6.52 -20.30
N GLN A 802 -1.73 -7.31 -21.20
CA GLN A 802 -1.03 -8.42 -21.86
C GLN A 802 0.05 -7.92 -22.83
N LYS A 803 -0.19 -6.82 -23.55
CA LYS A 803 0.83 -6.16 -24.40
C LYS A 803 2.03 -5.70 -23.56
N ILE A 804 1.80 -5.12 -22.37
CA ILE A 804 2.87 -4.77 -21.41
C ILE A 804 3.66 -6.00 -20.95
N ALA A 805 3.02 -7.14 -20.67
CA ALA A 805 3.72 -8.37 -20.32
C ALA A 805 4.63 -8.86 -21.45
N LEU A 806 4.16 -8.81 -22.69
CA LEU A 806 4.96 -9.17 -23.85
C LEU A 806 6.18 -8.25 -23.99
N LEU A 807 5.98 -6.93 -23.90
CA LEU A 807 7.09 -5.97 -23.93
C LEU A 807 8.09 -6.19 -22.80
N ARG A 808 7.61 -6.43 -21.58
CA ARG A 808 8.45 -6.78 -20.42
C ARG A 808 9.27 -8.05 -20.69
N ALA A 809 8.67 -9.06 -21.32
CA ALA A 809 9.35 -10.30 -21.65
C ALA A 809 10.40 -10.11 -22.77
N LEU A 810 10.07 -9.35 -23.82
CA LEU A 810 10.95 -9.08 -24.96
C LEU A 810 12.12 -8.17 -24.60
N LEU A 811 11.91 -7.17 -23.74
CA LEU A 811 12.94 -6.20 -23.35
C LEU A 811 14.14 -6.86 -22.65
N LYS A 812 13.92 -7.97 -21.93
CA LYS A 812 14.99 -8.75 -21.29
C LYS A 812 15.91 -9.48 -22.28
N ASN A 813 15.55 -9.49 -23.57
CA ASN A 813 16.19 -10.29 -24.60
C ASN A 813 16.46 -11.77 -24.17
N PRO A 814 15.41 -12.52 -23.78
CA PRO A 814 15.58 -13.86 -23.23
C PRO A 814 16.07 -14.84 -24.29
N ASP A 815 16.69 -15.95 -23.87
CA ASP A 815 17.09 -17.05 -24.77
C ASP A 815 15.87 -17.85 -25.24
N LEU A 816 14.86 -17.98 -24.37
CA LEU A 816 13.58 -18.63 -24.64
C LEU A 816 12.41 -17.71 -24.27
N LEU A 817 11.46 -17.49 -25.19
CA LEU A 817 10.20 -16.80 -24.91
C LEU A 817 9.05 -17.82 -24.85
N VAL A 818 8.33 -17.85 -23.73
CA VAL A 818 7.14 -18.70 -23.52
C VAL A 818 5.90 -17.81 -23.48
N VAL A 819 5.01 -17.95 -24.47
CA VAL A 819 3.71 -17.27 -24.52
C VAL A 819 2.61 -18.28 -24.24
N ASN A 820 2.03 -18.20 -23.04
CA ASN A 820 1.06 -19.16 -22.52
C ASN A 820 -0.29 -18.49 -22.26
N GLN A 821 -1.22 -18.63 -23.22
CA GLN A 821 -2.46 -17.86 -23.29
C GLN A 821 -2.24 -16.34 -23.19
N GLY A 822 -1.03 -15.86 -23.44
CA GLY A 822 -0.75 -14.44 -23.60
C GLY A 822 -1.48 -13.92 -24.82
N LEU A 823 -2.02 -12.71 -24.72
CA LEU A 823 -2.78 -12.02 -25.78
C LEU A 823 -4.14 -12.66 -26.11
N ALA A 824 -4.59 -13.67 -25.36
CA ALA A 824 -5.86 -14.36 -25.60
C ALA A 824 -7.10 -13.46 -25.50
N VAL A 825 -6.97 -12.29 -24.88
CA VAL A 825 -8.06 -11.29 -24.77
C VAL A 825 -8.17 -10.42 -26.03
N LEU A 826 -7.18 -10.42 -26.91
CA LEU A 826 -7.21 -9.73 -28.20
C LEU A 826 -8.01 -10.53 -29.23
N ASP A 827 -8.45 -9.90 -30.31
CA ASP A 827 -9.07 -10.60 -31.43
C ASP A 827 -8.05 -11.46 -32.20
N ALA A 828 -8.55 -12.44 -32.96
CA ALA A 828 -7.71 -13.40 -33.67
C ALA A 828 -6.78 -12.75 -34.73
N GLY A 829 -7.19 -11.62 -35.33
CA GLY A 829 -6.38 -10.90 -36.29
C GLY A 829 -5.15 -10.28 -35.63
N ALA A 830 -5.37 -9.50 -34.57
CA ALA A 830 -4.31 -8.90 -33.78
C ALA A 830 -3.35 -9.95 -33.20
N GLN A 831 -3.87 -11.07 -32.68
CA GLN A 831 -3.04 -12.17 -32.18
C GLN A 831 -2.13 -12.75 -33.26
N SER A 832 -2.66 -13.01 -34.46
CA SER A 832 -1.91 -13.56 -35.59
C SER A 832 -0.79 -12.63 -36.06
N GLU A 833 -1.08 -11.33 -36.11
CA GLU A 833 -0.12 -10.31 -36.51
C GLU A 833 1.02 -10.18 -35.50
N ILE A 834 0.70 -10.09 -34.20
CA ILE A 834 1.71 -10.05 -33.13
C ILE A 834 2.57 -11.32 -33.14
N LEU A 835 1.94 -12.50 -33.26
CA LEU A 835 2.66 -13.78 -33.36
C LEU A 835 3.65 -13.75 -34.52
N THR A 836 3.23 -13.31 -35.70
CA THR A 836 4.10 -13.24 -36.89
C THR A 836 5.28 -12.28 -36.67
N ARG A 837 5.02 -11.08 -36.13
CA ARG A 837 6.06 -10.08 -35.81
C ARG A 837 7.06 -10.61 -34.77
N VAL A 838 6.57 -11.30 -33.72
CA VAL A 838 7.41 -11.89 -32.67
C VAL A 838 8.29 -13.01 -33.21
N LEU A 839 7.73 -13.95 -33.99
CA LEU A 839 8.51 -15.04 -34.60
C LEU A 839 9.56 -14.50 -35.58
N ALA A 840 9.23 -13.47 -36.37
CA ALA A 840 10.18 -12.82 -37.26
C ALA A 840 11.33 -12.14 -36.50
N MET A 841 11.00 -11.35 -35.47
CA MET A 841 11.99 -10.69 -34.61
C MET A 841 12.91 -11.70 -33.91
N ARG A 842 12.37 -12.84 -33.50
CA ARG A 842 13.08 -13.89 -32.75
C ARG A 842 13.58 -15.03 -33.64
N SER A 843 13.89 -14.75 -34.91
CA SER A 843 14.51 -15.74 -35.80
C SER A 843 15.85 -16.22 -35.22
N GLY A 844 16.00 -17.53 -35.03
CA GLY A 844 17.18 -18.14 -34.39
C GLY A 844 17.22 -18.03 -32.86
N GLN A 845 16.12 -17.62 -32.23
CA GLN A 845 15.92 -17.65 -30.78
C GLN A 845 14.65 -18.44 -30.43
N GLY A 846 14.65 -19.07 -29.26
CA GLY A 846 13.54 -19.92 -28.82
C GLY A 846 12.23 -19.19 -28.64
N VAL A 847 11.16 -19.78 -29.16
CA VAL A 847 9.78 -19.37 -28.87
C VAL A 847 8.93 -20.61 -28.64
N ILE A 848 8.26 -20.69 -27.49
CA ILE A 848 7.19 -21.65 -27.23
C ILE A 848 5.89 -20.87 -27.12
N TRP A 849 4.91 -21.19 -27.96
CA TRP A 849 3.64 -20.48 -27.99
C TRP A 849 2.48 -21.47 -27.83
N THR A 850 1.60 -21.24 -26.86
CA THR A 850 0.38 -22.06 -26.72
C THR A 850 -0.70 -21.55 -27.66
N VAL A 851 -1.21 -22.42 -28.53
CA VAL A 851 -2.24 -22.07 -29.52
C VAL A 851 -3.50 -22.92 -29.30
N ALA A 852 -4.66 -22.41 -29.73
CA ALA A 852 -5.93 -23.12 -29.56
C ALA A 852 -6.11 -24.29 -30.54
N ARG A 853 -5.50 -24.21 -31.73
CA ARG A 853 -5.59 -25.22 -32.78
C ARG A 853 -4.22 -25.46 -33.39
N ALA A 854 -3.97 -26.72 -33.80
CA ALA A 854 -2.74 -27.11 -34.48
C ALA A 854 -2.73 -26.72 -35.97
N GLU A 855 -3.91 -26.43 -36.54
CA GLU A 855 -4.09 -26.11 -37.96
C GLU A 855 -4.10 -24.59 -38.18
N GLY A 856 -3.14 -24.10 -38.99
CA GLY A 856 -3.01 -22.71 -39.40
C GLY A 856 -1.69 -22.43 -40.15
N GLU A 857 -1.63 -21.35 -40.91
CA GLU A 857 -0.45 -20.89 -41.69
C GLU A 857 0.67 -20.29 -40.81
N HIS A 858 0.86 -20.77 -39.57
CA HIS A 858 1.87 -20.21 -38.67
C HIS A 858 3.22 -20.92 -38.83
N PRO A 859 4.35 -20.19 -38.91
CA PRO A 859 5.65 -20.74 -39.30
C PRO A 859 6.39 -21.36 -38.11
N PHE A 860 5.74 -22.26 -37.36
CA PHE A 860 6.39 -23.02 -36.29
C PHE A 860 7.23 -24.16 -36.87
N ASP A 861 8.41 -24.38 -36.30
CA ASP A 861 9.31 -25.48 -36.67
C ASP A 861 8.82 -26.82 -36.09
N HIS A 862 8.10 -26.77 -34.97
CA HIS A 862 7.63 -27.95 -34.25
C HIS A 862 6.23 -27.70 -33.65
N VAL A 863 5.33 -28.68 -33.73
CA VAL A 863 3.99 -28.60 -33.13
C VAL A 863 3.75 -29.82 -32.25
N LEU A 864 3.45 -29.59 -30.97
CA LEU A 864 3.05 -30.62 -29.99
C LEU A 864 1.57 -30.43 -29.68
N VAL A 865 0.75 -31.44 -29.95
CA VAL A 865 -0.69 -31.41 -29.72
C VAL A 865 -1.04 -32.11 -28.40
N PHE A 866 -1.67 -31.38 -27.49
CA PHE A 866 -2.05 -31.84 -26.16
C PHE A 866 -3.53 -32.22 -26.10
N GLU A 867 -3.81 -33.42 -25.59
CA GLU A 867 -5.15 -33.91 -25.28
C GLU A 867 -5.13 -34.66 -23.94
N GLN A 868 -6.05 -34.31 -23.04
CA GLN A 868 -6.22 -34.94 -21.72
C GLN A 868 -4.91 -35.04 -20.91
N GLY A 869 -4.07 -34.00 -20.96
CA GLY A 869 -2.81 -33.95 -20.23
C GLY A 869 -1.69 -34.79 -20.84
N ARG A 870 -1.86 -35.33 -22.04
CA ARG A 870 -0.87 -36.11 -22.79
C ARG A 870 -0.54 -35.45 -24.13
N ILE A 871 0.60 -35.79 -24.72
CA ILE A 871 0.88 -35.44 -26.12
C ILE A 871 0.23 -36.49 -27.01
N ALA A 872 -0.74 -36.07 -27.81
CA ALA A 872 -1.48 -36.92 -28.75
C ALA A 872 -0.81 -36.98 -30.13
N ASP A 873 -0.14 -35.90 -30.55
CA ASP A 873 0.53 -35.79 -31.85
C ASP A 873 1.75 -34.86 -31.77
N GLU A 874 2.82 -35.17 -32.53
CA GLU A 874 4.07 -34.39 -32.64
C GLU A 874 4.43 -34.24 -34.14
N ARG A 875 4.56 -33.00 -34.62
CA ARG A 875 4.85 -32.70 -36.03
C ARG A 875 6.05 -31.79 -36.20
N ARG A 876 7.13 -32.29 -36.82
CA ARG A 876 8.31 -31.50 -37.21
C ARG A 876 8.14 -30.90 -38.60
N LEU A 877 8.06 -29.58 -38.66
CA LEU A 877 7.87 -28.81 -39.88
C LEU A 877 9.22 -28.15 -40.25
N ARG A 878 10.09 -28.85 -40.99
CA ARG A 878 11.37 -28.26 -41.44
C ARG A 878 11.10 -27.07 -42.38
N ARG A 879 11.65 -25.88 -42.07
CA ARG A 879 11.71 -24.74 -43.01
C ARG A 879 12.48 -25.13 -44.28
N GLY A 880 11.79 -25.15 -45.41
CA GLY A 880 12.41 -24.77 -46.69
C GLY A 880 12.60 -23.24 -46.72
N PRO A 881 13.54 -22.70 -47.51
CA PRO A 881 13.81 -21.26 -47.55
C PRO A 881 12.54 -20.49 -47.92
N VAL A 882 12.23 -19.46 -47.13
CA VAL A 882 11.11 -18.54 -47.36
C VAL A 882 11.31 -17.89 -48.74
N LYS A 883 10.43 -18.22 -49.70
CA LYS A 883 10.34 -17.43 -50.94
C LYS A 883 9.82 -16.05 -50.54
N THR A 884 10.70 -15.06 -50.62
CA THR A 884 10.30 -13.65 -50.66
C THR A 884 9.26 -13.48 -51.77
N SER A 885 8.02 -13.20 -51.36
CA SER A 885 6.94 -12.80 -52.25
C SER A 885 7.34 -11.49 -52.93
N GLU A 886 7.74 -11.56 -54.20
CA GLU A 886 7.85 -10.38 -55.05
C GLU A 886 6.51 -9.63 -55.09
N ALA A 887 6.58 -8.34 -54.77
CA ALA A 887 5.47 -7.41 -54.88
C ALA A 887 4.95 -7.39 -56.33
N LYS A 888 3.70 -7.79 -56.54
CA LYS A 888 2.97 -7.46 -57.77
C LYS A 888 2.61 -5.98 -57.74
N GLU A 889 3.43 -5.16 -58.39
CA GLU A 889 3.01 -3.86 -58.91
C GLU A 889 1.77 -4.05 -59.78
N ARG A 890 0.64 -3.52 -59.34
CA ARG A 890 -0.51 -3.26 -60.21
C ARG A 890 -0.38 -1.85 -60.76
N THR A 891 0.19 -1.76 -61.96
CA THR A 891 0.02 -0.60 -62.83
C THR A 891 -1.40 -0.64 -63.40
N LEU A 892 -2.21 0.37 -63.11
CA LEU A 892 -3.47 0.65 -63.80
C LEU A 892 -3.29 1.95 -64.59
N ILE A 893 -3.39 1.81 -65.91
CA ILE A 893 -3.83 2.86 -66.85
C ILE A 893 -5.35 2.91 -66.78
#